data_AF-A0A3Q9JMP1-F1
#
_entry.id   AF-A0A3Q9JMP1-F1
#
_cell.length_a   1.000
_cell.length_b   1.000
_cell.length_c   1.000
_cell.angle_alpha   90.00
_cell.angle_beta   90.00
_cell.angle_gamma   90.00
#
_symmetry.space_group_name_H-M   'P 1'
#
loop_
_entity.id
_entity.type
_entity.pdbx_description
1 polymer ?
#
loop_
_entity_poly.entity_id
_entity_poly.type
_entity_poly.pdbx_seq_one_letter_code
_entity_poly.pdbx_strand_id
1 'polypeptide(L)'
;MFTDANTTHFTLFVDGLKKDQNANKPVDELTKKSSFSKPTGIVSNNNNTESDSLNAGLADSLSELTSSVTSGLSGIGSSLMGGLGGLTKSASSLDPFTTLQQANELKASLGALSNKNNNRDDQEKPKTAVDRLQILSINGYEGISTPYAFEVVLVNEFVRFDISSLLSKPVFIAFTPDGKNGDGIHGVVNSVKRGAIGQHYATFSIVVTPRFTNLQRRVNQRKFVGKTTPEIIKVILEEHGILEGAEGGFEFKFKETYPVRDFCVQYSESDFSFVSRLCEEEGIAYSFRHNATSHTMVFTDATPYFPTIADAVKFMNDSGLVADSKVLKYFDVTLATRPQNASWRDYNFQTAKTPEGNSEGKLSEKANQAQEPKLEFYDYPSSGMDKARNEQLAKVQIERLRADHLVGEGYSDRSDFHAGYFITIEDHPDIETMDAKKPWLITHIKHKAYQPQVLEAFGSASSAQSTMPSQIAKFLDTDIELEFPVQNQQQGYFNVFTAIPQEITFRPKHRHPKPQVLGSQTAVVTGAAGEEIYCDEYGRVKIQFHWDREGIFDENSSHWIRVASNWAHDGYGTVVIPRVGMEVKVDFLEGDPDQPIITGAIHNGVNKVPYDLPANKTRSVFKTSSSKGGVGSNELRIEDKAGQEQIFVQSQKDFDQLTKNNHTVQVNNNSHLQVNNEHSETIKGNRYQHQLAEEHHLTTLDRKTQVMMNDNTTVGMTQHTTVGTVQTIQAGQEVHLKAGMNIVIDGGLSLTLKAGGQHIVLNPAGIWMTMPVWTGGIPMMGTPAMPLPPLNMTKSVAATTAPPVVLHQMAKAEKEHTPIVALCPKKQGRSPMECPLSDCPCRKKLLEGNA
;
A
#
# COMPACT_ATOMS: atom_id res chain seq x y z
N MET A 1 51.23 12.44 48.80
CA MET A 1 51.89 12.78 47.52
C MET A 1 52.56 11.53 46.99
N PHE A 2 51.77 10.64 46.42
CA PHE A 2 52.14 9.50 45.58
C PHE A 2 50.91 9.27 44.71
N THR A 3 50.87 9.94 43.56
CA THR A 3 49.82 9.79 42.56
C THR A 3 50.28 8.70 41.61
N ASP A 4 49.76 7.48 41.77
CA ASP A 4 49.95 6.44 40.76
C ASP A 4 49.31 6.90 39.45
N ALA A 5 50.15 7.11 38.43
CA ALA A 5 49.76 7.65 37.13
C ALA A 5 48.81 6.72 36.33
N ASN A 6 48.55 5.50 36.84
CA ASN A 6 47.74 4.47 36.19
C ASN A 6 46.34 4.29 36.79
N THR A 7 45.86 5.21 37.65
CA THR A 7 44.50 5.12 38.19
C THR A 7 43.47 5.64 37.18
N THR A 8 43.03 4.80 36.24
CA THR A 8 42.00 5.15 35.27
C THR A 8 40.66 5.40 35.98
N HIS A 9 40.21 6.65 36.00
CA HIS A 9 38.90 7.04 36.50
C HIS A 9 37.89 7.16 35.35
N PHE A 10 36.70 6.56 35.53
CA PHE A 10 35.60 6.60 34.58
C PHE A 10 34.51 7.57 35.04
N THR A 11 34.00 8.41 34.14
CA THR A 11 33.04 9.48 34.48
C THR A 11 31.78 9.37 33.62
N LEU A 12 30.60 9.49 34.26
CA LEU A 12 29.31 9.62 33.59
C LEU A 12 28.91 11.10 33.55
N PHE A 13 28.64 11.61 32.36
CA PHE A 13 28.05 12.93 32.16
C PHE A 13 26.57 12.77 31.77
N VAL A 14 25.66 13.49 32.44
CA VAL A 14 24.20 13.43 32.22
C VAL A 14 23.68 14.81 31.86
N ASP A 15 22.99 14.94 30.72
CA ASP A 15 22.57 16.25 30.21
C ASP A 15 21.25 16.79 30.83
N GLY A 16 21.21 18.10 31.01
CA GLY A 16 20.00 18.86 31.31
C GLY A 16 19.33 18.56 32.66
N LEU A 17 20.08 18.12 33.68
CA LEU A 17 19.58 18.04 35.05
C LEU A 17 19.87 19.36 35.78
N LYS A 18 18.81 20.07 36.19
CA LYS A 18 18.94 21.32 36.96
C LYS A 18 19.50 21.02 38.35
N LYS A 19 20.27 21.95 38.89
CA LYS A 19 20.84 21.86 40.23
C LYS A 19 19.74 21.95 41.30
N ASP A 20 19.23 20.83 41.77
CA ASP A 20 18.33 20.79 42.92
C ASP A 20 19.05 21.21 44.20
N GLN A 21 18.92 22.50 44.55
CA GLN A 21 19.50 23.07 45.77
C GLN A 21 18.76 22.67 47.06
N ASN A 22 17.67 21.91 46.98
CA ASN A 22 16.78 21.60 48.10
C ASN A 22 16.94 20.18 48.70
N ALA A 23 17.99 19.43 48.35
CA ALA A 23 18.21 18.08 48.89
C ALA A 23 18.69 18.04 50.35
N ASN A 24 19.16 19.15 50.92
CA ASN A 24 19.63 19.24 52.31
C ASN A 24 18.57 19.84 53.24
N LYS A 25 17.70 18.99 53.79
CA LYS A 25 17.11 19.21 55.12
C LYS A 25 17.35 17.96 55.99
N PRO A 26 17.96 18.10 57.18
CA PRO A 26 18.08 16.98 58.12
C PRO A 26 16.70 16.55 58.61
N VAL A 27 16.59 15.26 58.95
CA VAL A 27 15.37 14.68 59.53
C VAL A 27 15.33 15.02 61.02
N ASP A 28 14.63 16.10 61.34
CA ASP A 28 13.97 16.29 62.64
C ASP A 28 12.73 17.19 62.44
N GLU A 29 11.73 17.03 63.31
CA GLU A 29 10.36 17.56 63.19
C GLU A 29 9.50 17.02 62.02
N LEU A 30 8.95 15.82 62.19
CA LEU A 30 7.57 15.52 61.73
C LEU A 30 6.91 14.36 62.53
N THR A 31 7.19 14.27 63.83
CA THR A 31 6.52 13.37 64.78
C THR A 31 5.27 14.01 65.41
N LYS A 32 4.27 14.35 64.59
CA LYS A 32 2.85 14.50 64.99
C LYS A 32 1.93 14.70 63.77
N LYS A 33 0.79 13.99 63.75
CA LYS A 33 -0.24 13.91 62.69
C LYS A 33 0.25 13.19 61.41
N SER A 34 -0.03 11.90 61.24
CA SER A 34 -1.38 11.41 60.94
C SER A 34 -1.65 9.99 61.46
N SER A 35 -2.93 9.68 61.67
CA SER A 35 -3.41 8.41 62.22
C SER A 35 -3.51 7.30 61.18
N PHE A 36 -3.19 6.07 61.60
CA PHE A 36 -3.43 4.83 60.86
C PHE A 36 -4.90 4.64 60.45
N SER A 37 -5.11 4.06 59.26
CA SER A 37 -6.20 3.12 59.00
C SER A 37 -5.69 1.99 58.10
N LYS A 38 -5.76 0.74 58.59
CA LYS A 38 -5.33 -0.47 57.85
C LYS A 38 -6.31 -0.80 56.72
N PRO A 39 -5.86 -1.49 55.65
CA PRO A 39 -6.74 -2.30 54.82
C PRO A 39 -6.94 -3.70 55.43
N THR A 40 -8.19 -4.15 55.54
CA THR A 40 -8.58 -5.55 55.73
C THR A 40 -9.83 -5.78 54.89
N GLY A 41 -9.88 -6.85 54.11
CA GLY A 41 -10.94 -7.06 53.11
C GLY A 41 -11.94 -8.17 53.43
N ILE A 42 -12.51 -8.70 52.34
CA ILE A 42 -13.35 -9.89 52.17
C ILE A 42 -14.85 -9.76 52.55
N VAL A 43 -15.68 -10.34 51.65
CA VAL A 43 -17.02 -10.95 51.85
C VAL A 43 -18.26 -10.22 51.26
N SER A 44 -18.54 -10.57 50.00
CA SER A 44 -19.84 -11.03 49.43
C SER A 44 -21.06 -10.13 49.15
N ASN A 45 -21.71 -10.52 48.03
CA ASN A 45 -23.16 -10.67 47.80
C ASN A 45 -24.03 -9.50 47.26
N ASN A 46 -24.41 -9.71 45.99
CA ASN A 46 -25.78 -9.83 45.46
C ASN A 46 -26.69 -8.59 45.25
N ASN A 47 -27.02 -8.46 43.96
CA ASN A 47 -28.38 -8.38 43.39
C ASN A 47 -29.11 -7.03 43.24
N ASN A 48 -29.87 -7.02 42.14
CA ASN A 48 -31.04 -6.19 41.80
C ASN A 48 -30.75 -4.72 41.41
N THR A 49 -30.86 -4.30 40.14
CA THR A 49 -32.01 -4.24 39.19
C THR A 49 -32.92 -3.03 39.40
N GLU A 50 -33.22 -2.35 38.28
CA GLU A 50 -34.33 -1.39 38.08
C GLU A 50 -34.25 -0.06 38.87
N SER A 51 -34.79 1.06 38.41
CA SER A 51 -35.15 1.52 37.05
C SER A 51 -35.35 3.06 37.09
N ASP A 52 -35.51 3.72 35.94
CA ASP A 52 -36.31 4.95 35.74
C ASP A 52 -35.95 6.26 36.50
N SER A 53 -36.25 7.47 36.03
CA SER A 53 -36.52 8.01 34.69
C SER A 53 -36.61 9.56 34.75
N LEU A 54 -36.78 10.19 33.59
CA LEU A 54 -37.49 11.48 33.35
C LEU A 54 -36.85 12.86 33.64
N ASN A 55 -37.12 13.73 32.64
CA ASN A 55 -37.09 15.20 32.56
C ASN A 55 -35.73 15.84 32.22
N ALA A 56 -35.44 16.34 31.01
CA ALA A 56 -36.22 16.95 29.92
C ALA A 56 -36.73 18.39 30.19
N GLY A 57 -36.22 19.37 29.40
CA GLY A 57 -36.95 20.58 29.02
C GLY A 57 -36.24 21.94 29.17
N LEU A 58 -35.89 22.56 28.02
CA LEU A 58 -36.08 23.99 27.68
C LEU A 58 -35.31 25.07 28.51
N ALA A 59 -35.06 26.31 28.05
CA ALA A 59 -34.84 26.90 26.72
C ALA A 59 -34.30 28.35 26.87
N ASP A 60 -33.50 28.81 25.90
CA ASP A 60 -33.23 30.18 25.39
C ASP A 60 -33.22 31.49 26.23
N SER A 61 -32.39 32.41 25.70
CA SER A 61 -32.34 33.89 25.86
C SER A 61 -31.83 34.45 27.22
N LEU A 62 -30.90 35.41 27.35
CA LEU A 62 -30.29 36.53 26.60
C LEU A 62 -30.57 37.88 27.31
N SER A 63 -29.50 38.45 27.89
CA SER A 63 -29.20 39.89 28.07
C SER A 63 -30.12 40.74 29.01
N GLU A 64 -29.74 41.91 29.57
CA GLU A 64 -28.53 42.76 29.44
C GLU A 64 -28.38 43.81 30.60
N LEU A 65 -27.46 44.79 30.44
CA LEU A 65 -27.30 46.11 31.13
C LEU A 65 -26.41 46.14 32.39
N THR A 66 -25.52 47.13 32.65
CA THR A 66 -25.14 48.46 32.04
C THR A 66 -23.81 48.96 32.69
N SER A 67 -23.00 49.95 32.24
CA SER A 67 -22.77 50.65 30.94
C SER A 67 -21.67 51.75 31.04
N SER A 68 -20.76 51.88 30.07
CA SER A 68 -20.12 53.18 29.68
C SER A 68 -19.35 53.05 28.33
N VAL A 69 -19.82 53.53 27.16
CA VAL A 69 -19.89 54.94 26.64
C VAL A 69 -18.53 55.43 26.05
N THR A 70 -18.17 55.10 24.78
CA THR A 70 -18.23 55.92 23.50
C THR A 70 -17.08 56.96 23.28
N SER A 71 -16.58 57.32 22.07
CA SER A 71 -16.83 56.93 20.64
C SER A 71 -15.87 57.64 19.63
N GLY A 72 -15.75 57.14 18.38
CA GLY A 72 -15.30 57.87 17.16
C GLY A 72 -14.30 57.08 16.28
N LEU A 73 -14.61 56.42 15.15
CA LEU A 73 -15.07 56.89 13.80
C LEU A 73 -14.12 57.93 13.15
N SER A 74 -13.72 57.91 11.86
CA SER A 74 -13.79 56.97 10.69
C SER A 74 -13.00 57.66 9.54
N GLY A 75 -12.18 57.04 8.67
CA GLY A 75 -12.51 56.12 7.57
C GLY A 75 -11.90 56.62 6.22
N ILE A 76 -11.97 55.82 5.13
CA ILE A 76 -11.51 56.15 3.73
C ILE A 76 -9.96 56.20 3.57
N GLY A 77 -9.30 55.79 2.46
CA GLY A 77 -9.68 55.25 1.15
C GLY A 77 -8.44 54.83 0.30
N SER A 78 -8.58 54.60 -1.00
CA SER A 78 -7.69 53.78 -1.84
C SER A 78 -6.59 54.47 -2.69
N SER A 79 -5.49 53.72 -2.94
CA SER A 79 -4.72 53.61 -4.21
C SER A 79 -3.71 54.69 -4.68
N LEU A 80 -2.82 54.23 -5.59
CA LEU A 80 -2.03 54.91 -6.63
C LEU A 80 -0.56 55.37 -6.38
N MET A 81 0.35 54.58 -6.98
CA MET A 81 1.48 54.95 -7.86
C MET A 81 2.11 56.38 -7.82
N GLY A 82 3.44 56.41 -7.61
CA GLY A 82 4.36 56.85 -8.67
C GLY A 82 5.00 58.26 -8.63
N GLY A 83 6.34 58.29 -8.47
CA GLY A 83 7.20 59.06 -9.39
C GLY A 83 7.85 60.39 -8.95
N LEU A 84 9.18 60.42 -9.03
CA LEU A 84 10.06 61.54 -9.46
C LEU A 84 10.19 62.82 -8.59
N GLY A 85 11.42 63.05 -8.08
CA GLY A 85 12.27 64.07 -8.73
C GLY A 85 12.73 65.33 -7.97
N GLY A 86 13.76 65.21 -7.12
CA GLY A 86 15.04 65.93 -7.35
C GLY A 86 15.33 67.33 -6.74
N LEU A 87 16.52 67.42 -6.11
CA LEU A 87 17.43 68.58 -5.99
C LEU A 87 17.02 69.72 -4.99
N THR A 88 17.91 70.31 -4.15
CA THR A 88 19.36 70.12 -3.90
C THR A 88 19.84 70.76 -2.58
N LYS A 89 20.91 70.19 -1.98
CA LYS A 89 21.91 70.81 -1.05
C LYS A 89 21.41 71.20 0.37
N SER A 90 22.16 70.98 1.46
CA SER A 90 23.51 70.41 1.63
C SER A 90 23.84 69.97 3.07
N ALA A 91 24.75 68.98 3.18
CA ALA A 91 25.69 68.68 4.29
C ALA A 91 25.23 67.84 5.52
N SER A 92 26.22 67.05 6.00
CA SER A 92 26.33 66.30 7.28
C SER A 92 25.33 65.18 7.63
N SER A 93 25.64 63.98 7.10
CA SER A 93 25.82 62.70 7.84
C SER A 93 25.23 62.53 9.25
N LEU A 94 24.46 61.45 9.44
CA LEU A 94 24.40 60.63 10.67
C LEU A 94 23.79 59.25 10.34
N ASP A 95 24.57 58.17 10.53
CA ASP A 95 24.18 56.79 10.21
C ASP A 95 23.43 56.07 11.36
N PRO A 96 22.57 55.09 11.07
CA PRO A 96 21.82 54.33 12.07
C PRO A 96 22.67 53.22 12.72
N PHE A 97 23.58 53.60 13.62
CA PHE A 97 24.47 52.66 14.33
C PHE A 97 24.41 52.81 15.87
N THR A 98 23.21 52.94 16.44
CA THR A 98 23.02 53.25 17.88
C THR A 98 22.09 52.29 18.65
N THR A 99 21.79 51.09 18.13
CA THR A 99 21.02 50.05 18.84
C THR A 99 21.78 48.76 19.14
N LEU A 100 23.09 48.70 18.82
CA LEU A 100 23.98 47.58 19.18
C LEU A 100 25.04 47.93 20.24
N GLN A 101 25.21 49.22 20.57
CA GLN A 101 26.20 49.67 21.56
C GLN A 101 25.59 49.70 22.98
N GLN A 102 24.35 50.17 23.15
CA GLN A 102 23.65 50.16 24.44
C GLN A 102 23.27 48.75 24.95
N ALA A 103 23.16 47.76 24.07
CA ALA A 103 22.95 46.35 24.45
C ALA A 103 24.22 45.69 25.03
N ASN A 104 25.41 46.20 24.69
CA ASN A 104 26.69 45.68 25.17
C ASN A 104 27.15 46.34 26.48
N GLU A 105 26.79 47.60 26.73
CA GLU A 105 27.12 48.30 27.99
C GLU A 105 26.33 47.73 29.19
N LEU A 106 25.09 47.27 29.00
CA LEU A 106 24.31 46.56 30.02
C LEU A 106 24.86 45.15 30.34
N LYS A 107 25.60 44.52 29.41
CA LYS A 107 26.37 43.29 29.69
C LYS A 107 27.68 43.58 30.43
N ALA A 108 28.32 44.72 30.19
CA ALA A 108 29.55 45.12 30.87
C ALA A 108 29.31 45.49 32.35
N SER A 109 28.17 46.11 32.69
CA SER A 109 27.87 46.56 34.06
C SER A 109 27.49 45.46 35.05
N LEU A 110 27.05 44.28 34.61
CA LEU A 110 26.84 43.11 35.48
C LEU A 110 28.12 42.30 35.75
N GLY A 111 29.19 42.50 34.97
CA GLY A 111 30.48 41.82 35.18
C GLY A 111 31.35 42.42 36.30
N ALA A 112 31.00 43.60 36.81
CA ALA A 112 31.91 44.44 37.61
C ALA A 112 31.65 44.46 39.14
N LEU A 113 30.81 43.55 39.67
CA LEU A 113 30.53 43.43 41.12
C LEU A 113 30.97 42.09 41.76
N SER A 114 31.64 41.20 41.00
CA SER A 114 32.08 39.88 41.49
C SER A 114 33.61 39.74 41.60
N ASN A 115 34.36 40.82 41.83
CA ASN A 115 35.82 40.74 41.91
C ASN A 115 36.46 41.67 42.95
N LYS A 116 36.09 41.47 44.23
CA LYS A 116 36.83 41.93 45.42
C LYS A 116 36.55 40.97 46.59
N ASN A 117 37.29 39.85 46.63
CA ASN A 117 37.66 39.08 47.84
C ASN A 117 38.42 37.79 47.46
N ASN A 118 39.54 37.90 46.73
CA ASN A 118 40.51 36.81 46.61
C ASN A 118 41.62 37.01 47.63
N ASN A 119 41.47 36.38 48.81
CA ASN A 119 42.55 35.84 49.65
C ASN A 119 41.98 35.29 50.96
N ARG A 120 41.33 34.11 50.90
CA ARG A 120 41.40 33.01 51.89
C ARG A 120 40.48 31.85 51.51
N ASP A 121 40.99 30.66 51.79
CA ASP A 121 40.35 29.36 51.96
C ASP A 121 39.62 28.73 50.76
N ASP A 122 40.21 27.63 50.27
CA ASP A 122 39.56 26.66 49.39
C ASP A 122 38.33 26.05 50.07
N GLN A 123 37.14 26.27 49.51
CA GLN A 123 35.97 25.44 49.80
C GLN A 123 35.32 24.96 48.50
N GLU A 124 35.12 23.65 48.41
CA GLU A 124 34.43 23.02 47.27
C GLU A 124 33.03 23.59 47.06
N LYS A 125 32.68 23.88 45.80
CA LYS A 125 31.28 24.13 45.43
C LYS A 125 30.45 22.87 45.74
N PRO A 126 29.23 23.00 46.30
CA PRO A 126 28.40 21.84 46.61
C PRO A 126 28.01 21.08 45.33
N LYS A 127 28.59 19.88 45.17
CA LYS A 127 28.25 18.89 44.14
C LYS A 127 26.79 18.45 44.32
N THR A 128 25.98 18.53 43.27
CA THR A 128 24.58 18.10 43.26
C THR A 128 24.46 16.58 43.37
N ALA A 129 23.25 16.06 43.61
CA ALA A 129 23.02 14.62 43.69
C ALA A 129 23.35 13.86 42.38
N VAL A 130 23.42 14.56 41.24
CA VAL A 130 23.84 14.02 39.94
C VAL A 130 25.36 14.04 39.80
N ASP A 131 26.00 15.13 40.23
CA ASP A 131 27.48 15.28 40.27
C ASP A 131 28.18 14.29 41.23
N ARG A 132 27.42 13.44 41.94
CA ARG A 132 27.92 12.35 42.82
C ARG A 132 27.66 10.94 42.28
N LEU A 133 27.16 10.79 41.05
CA LEU A 133 27.06 9.48 40.40
C LEU A 133 28.46 9.02 39.97
N GLN A 134 28.98 7.97 40.63
CA GLN A 134 30.28 7.37 40.31
C GLN A 134 30.10 6.02 39.62
N ILE A 135 30.92 5.74 38.61
CA ILE A 135 30.91 4.47 37.87
C ILE A 135 31.66 3.40 38.69
N LEU A 136 30.98 2.30 39.01
CA LEU A 136 31.59 1.11 39.62
C LEU A 136 32.04 0.11 38.55
N SER A 137 31.19 -0.16 37.55
CA SER A 137 31.52 -1.06 36.46
C SER A 137 30.80 -0.71 35.17
N ILE A 138 31.44 -0.98 34.04
CA ILE A 138 30.87 -0.89 32.70
C ILE A 138 30.91 -2.29 32.09
N ASN A 139 29.82 -2.72 31.47
CA ASN A 139 29.77 -3.86 30.56
C ASN A 139 29.09 -3.37 29.27
N GLY A 140 29.79 -3.42 28.15
CA GLY A 140 29.34 -2.81 26.89
C GLY A 140 29.53 -3.71 25.70
N TYR A 141 28.75 -3.48 24.66
CA TYR A 141 28.84 -4.16 23.38
C TYR A 141 28.57 -3.18 22.24
N GLU A 142 29.41 -3.22 21.22
CA GLU A 142 29.22 -2.55 19.94
C GLU A 142 29.41 -3.55 18.78
N GLY A 143 28.76 -3.31 17.65
CA GLY A 143 29.00 -4.06 16.43
C GLY A 143 28.52 -3.33 15.17
N ILE A 144 29.12 -3.66 14.03
CA ILE A 144 28.67 -3.15 12.73
C ILE A 144 27.30 -3.76 12.41
N SER A 145 26.36 -2.92 12.01
CA SER A 145 24.95 -3.25 11.78
C SER A 145 24.21 -3.80 13.00
N THR A 146 24.68 -3.47 14.21
CA THR A 146 23.97 -3.74 15.47
C THR A 146 23.88 -2.46 16.31
N PRO A 147 22.79 -2.22 17.06
CA PRO A 147 22.74 -1.14 18.04
C PRO A 147 23.67 -1.48 19.22
N TYR A 148 24.55 -0.54 19.60
CA TYR A 148 25.37 -0.71 20.80
C TYR A 148 24.50 -0.71 22.08
N ALA A 149 24.97 -1.39 23.12
CA ALA A 149 24.34 -1.38 24.43
C ALA A 149 25.41 -1.36 25.53
N PHE A 150 25.27 -0.48 26.51
CA PHE A 150 26.17 -0.35 27.66
C PHE A 150 25.39 -0.42 28.96
N GLU A 151 25.60 -1.46 29.74
CA GLU A 151 25.15 -1.53 31.14
C GLU A 151 26.21 -0.91 32.05
N VAL A 152 25.85 0.17 32.74
CA VAL A 152 26.71 0.89 33.67
C VAL A 152 26.14 0.76 35.07
N VAL A 153 26.95 0.22 35.99
CA VAL A 153 26.62 0.18 37.41
C VAL A 153 27.17 1.44 38.07
N LEU A 154 26.28 2.20 38.68
CA LEU A 154 26.53 3.47 39.34
C LEU A 154 26.37 3.33 40.85
N VAL A 155 27.12 4.14 41.60
CA VAL A 155 27.00 4.32 43.04
C VAL A 155 26.66 5.78 43.33
N ASN A 156 25.77 6.02 44.30
CA ASN A 156 25.46 7.34 44.81
C ASN A 156 25.34 7.29 46.34
N GLU A 157 25.90 8.29 47.03
CA GLU A 157 25.68 8.53 48.46
C GLU A 157 24.20 8.76 48.78
N PHE A 158 23.47 9.44 47.88
CA PHE A 158 22.05 9.72 48.05
C PHE A 158 21.20 8.48 47.78
N VAL A 159 21.02 7.65 48.82
CA VAL A 159 20.17 6.44 48.81
C VAL A 159 18.76 6.67 48.25
N ARG A 160 18.20 7.87 48.45
CA ARG A 160 16.86 8.27 47.96
C ARG A 160 16.85 8.96 46.58
N PHE A 161 17.98 8.96 45.85
CA PHE A 161 18.09 9.54 44.51
C PHE A 161 16.97 9.03 43.57
N ASP A 162 16.24 9.96 42.95
CA ASP A 162 15.15 9.63 42.03
C ASP A 162 15.71 9.13 40.68
N ILE A 163 15.68 7.80 40.54
CA ILE A 163 16.15 7.09 39.35
C ILE A 163 15.34 7.41 38.10
N SER A 164 14.11 7.91 38.24
CA SER A 164 13.27 8.26 37.09
C SER A 164 13.79 9.48 36.34
N SER A 165 14.54 10.36 37.03
CA SER A 165 15.20 11.53 36.43
C SER A 165 16.30 11.19 35.41
N LEU A 166 16.80 9.95 35.42
CA LEU A 166 17.80 9.45 34.47
C LEU A 166 17.17 8.83 33.22
N LEU A 167 15.91 8.36 33.28
CA LEU A 167 15.30 7.63 32.18
C LEU A 167 15.11 8.55 30.96
N SER A 168 15.42 8.04 29.77
CA SER A 168 15.36 8.76 28.50
C SER A 168 16.26 10.01 28.39
N LYS A 169 17.19 10.22 29.33
CA LYS A 169 18.22 11.26 29.23
C LYS A 169 19.38 10.84 28.32
N PRO A 170 19.95 11.76 27.53
CA PRO A 170 21.23 11.52 26.88
C PRO A 170 22.35 11.57 27.92
N VAL A 171 23.33 10.67 27.75
CA VAL A 171 24.48 10.50 28.64
C VAL A 171 25.74 10.20 27.85
N PHE A 172 26.88 10.65 28.35
CA PHE A 172 28.21 10.32 27.83
C PHE A 172 29.01 9.56 28.89
N ILE A 173 29.46 8.36 28.53
CA ILE A 173 30.31 7.49 29.36
C ILE A 173 31.75 7.72 28.90
N ALA A 174 32.54 8.51 29.65
CA ALA A 174 33.94 8.75 29.30
C ALA A 174 34.83 7.60 29.78
N PHE A 175 35.64 7.04 28.89
CA PHE A 175 36.63 6.00 29.24
C PHE A 175 37.95 6.58 29.78
N THR A 176 38.10 7.90 29.73
CA THR A 176 39.26 8.63 30.27
C THR A 176 38.82 9.70 31.28
N PRO A 177 39.64 10.02 32.31
CA PRO A 177 39.26 10.93 33.39
C PRO A 177 38.84 12.33 32.93
N ASP A 178 39.51 12.83 31.88
CA ASP A 178 39.37 14.20 31.40
C ASP A 178 38.20 14.39 30.42
N GLY A 179 37.75 13.34 29.73
CA GLY A 179 36.74 13.40 28.65
C GLY A 179 37.13 14.23 27.40
N LYS A 180 38.20 15.04 27.47
CA LYS A 180 38.61 16.06 26.47
C LYS A 180 38.89 15.52 25.07
N ASN A 181 39.26 14.25 24.95
CA ASN A 181 39.58 13.62 23.66
C ASN A 181 38.36 13.00 22.97
N GLY A 182 37.17 13.02 23.60
CA GLY A 182 35.97 12.36 23.08
C GLY A 182 35.94 10.83 23.19
N ASP A 183 36.98 10.22 23.77
CA ASP A 183 37.11 8.78 24.03
C ASP A 183 36.06 8.31 25.04
N GLY A 184 34.98 7.71 24.53
CA GLY A 184 33.81 7.30 25.30
C GLY A 184 32.55 7.13 24.46
N ILE A 185 31.46 6.79 25.13
CA ILE A 185 30.19 6.40 24.49
C ILE A 185 29.08 7.36 24.87
N HIS A 186 28.60 8.13 23.89
CA HIS A 186 27.34 8.84 24.00
C HIS A 186 26.17 7.91 23.63
N GLY A 187 25.10 7.89 24.43
CA GLY A 187 23.82 7.28 24.09
C GLY A 187 22.65 7.84 24.91
N VAL A 188 21.52 7.13 24.95
CA VAL A 188 20.33 7.49 25.74
C VAL A 188 20.00 6.37 26.73
N VAL A 189 19.63 6.74 27.96
CA VAL A 189 19.26 5.79 29.01
C VAL A 189 17.89 5.15 28.71
N ASN A 190 17.90 3.86 28.42
CA ASN A 190 16.74 3.07 27.97
C ASN A 190 16.15 2.20 29.11
N SER A 191 16.98 1.80 30.08
CA SER A 191 16.58 1.13 31.32
C SER A 191 17.26 1.75 32.53
N VAL A 192 16.56 1.79 33.67
CA VAL A 192 17.13 2.14 34.97
C VAL A 192 16.60 1.16 36.03
N LYS A 193 17.50 0.64 36.87
CA LYS A 193 17.20 -0.34 37.91
C LYS A 193 17.93 0.04 39.20
N ARG A 194 17.21 0.27 40.30
CA ARG A 194 17.84 0.41 41.63
C ARG A 194 18.29 -0.97 42.13
N GLY A 195 19.51 -1.04 42.65
CA GLY A 195 20.10 -2.23 43.23
C GLY A 195 20.08 -2.22 44.75
N ALA A 196 21.13 -2.78 45.34
CA ALA A 196 21.29 -2.86 46.78
C ALA A 196 21.39 -1.46 47.41
N ILE A 197 20.71 -1.31 48.54
CA ILE A 197 20.79 -0.12 49.39
C ILE A 197 21.68 -0.47 50.58
N GLY A 198 22.86 0.15 50.64
CA GLY A 198 23.74 0.13 51.80
C GLY A 198 23.34 1.19 52.84
N GLN A 199 24.12 1.30 53.92
CA GLN A 199 23.86 2.29 54.97
C GLN A 199 24.21 3.74 54.54
N HIS A 200 25.18 3.89 53.64
CA HIS A 200 25.72 5.19 53.22
C HIS A 200 25.69 5.43 51.69
N TYR A 201 25.25 4.45 50.92
CA TYR A 201 25.19 4.52 49.45
C TYR A 201 24.09 3.59 48.92
N ALA A 202 23.65 3.82 47.69
CA ALA A 202 22.85 2.88 46.91
C ALA A 202 23.52 2.59 45.56
N THR A 203 23.33 1.37 45.06
CA THR A 203 23.74 1.00 43.70
C THR A 203 22.59 1.12 42.72
N PHE A 204 22.91 1.42 41.47
CA PHE A 204 21.96 1.53 40.37
C PHE A 204 22.58 0.89 39.11
N SER A 205 21.79 0.28 38.25
CA SER A 205 22.20 -0.10 36.90
C SER A 205 21.42 0.76 35.91
N ILE A 206 22.10 1.34 34.93
CA ILE A 206 21.49 1.97 33.76
C ILE A 206 21.90 1.18 32.51
N VAL A 207 21.02 1.08 31.53
CA VAL A 207 21.37 0.62 30.18
C VAL A 207 21.27 1.77 29.21
N VAL A 208 22.37 2.06 28.53
CA VAL A 208 22.55 3.14 27.55
C VAL A 208 22.59 2.53 26.16
N THR A 209 21.76 3.03 25.25
CA THR A 209 21.61 2.53 23.85
C THR A 209 21.51 3.71 22.88
N PRO A 210 21.70 3.54 21.56
CA PRO A 210 21.43 4.60 20.61
C PRO A 210 19.95 4.99 20.59
N ARG A 211 19.66 6.19 20.06
CA ARG A 211 18.26 6.61 19.78
C ARG A 211 17.56 5.63 18.84
N PHE A 212 18.32 5.01 17.93
CA PHE A 212 17.85 3.99 17.00
C PHE A 212 17.18 2.78 17.69
N THR A 213 17.64 2.36 18.87
CA THR A 213 17.03 1.24 19.62
C THR A 213 15.58 1.53 20.03
N ASN A 214 15.16 2.80 20.14
CA ASN A 214 13.76 3.13 20.44
C ASN A 214 12.80 2.74 19.31
N LEU A 215 13.27 2.59 18.07
CA LEU A 215 12.44 2.17 16.93
C LEU A 215 11.93 0.73 17.08
N GLN A 216 12.55 -0.10 17.94
CA GLN A 216 12.03 -1.42 18.33
C GLN A 216 10.66 -1.34 19.02
N ARG A 217 10.31 -0.17 19.59
CA ARG A 217 9.07 0.05 20.35
C ARG A 217 7.89 0.52 19.48
N ARG A 218 8.11 0.86 18.20
CA ARG A 218 7.05 1.26 17.25
C ARG A 218 6.92 0.19 16.17
N VAL A 219 5.77 -0.49 16.15
CA VAL A 219 5.37 -1.48 15.13
C VAL A 219 4.32 -0.84 14.23
N ASN A 220 4.39 -1.08 12.91
CA ASN A 220 3.51 -0.45 11.95
C ASN A 220 3.09 -1.39 10.80
N GLN A 221 2.07 -0.97 10.06
CA GLN A 221 1.64 -1.55 8.78
C GLN A 221 1.49 -0.38 7.79
N ARG A 222 2.41 -0.27 6.83
CA ARG A 222 2.44 0.83 5.85
C ARG A 222 3.22 0.47 4.59
N LYS A 223 3.02 1.27 3.54
CA LYS A 223 3.55 1.08 2.20
C LYS A 223 4.44 2.25 1.77
N PHE A 224 5.43 1.96 0.94
CA PHE A 224 6.28 2.92 0.24
C PHE A 224 6.21 2.57 -1.26
N VAL A 225 5.89 3.55 -2.09
CA VAL A 225 5.66 3.38 -3.54
C VAL A 225 6.66 4.25 -4.28
N GLY A 226 7.39 3.68 -5.25
CA GLY A 226 8.33 4.42 -6.10
C GLY A 226 9.46 5.11 -5.32
N LYS A 227 10.06 4.42 -4.34
CA LYS A 227 11.18 4.94 -3.52
C LYS A 227 12.36 3.98 -3.50
N THR A 228 13.57 4.52 -3.47
CA THR A 228 14.80 3.75 -3.23
C THR A 228 14.93 3.35 -1.76
N THR A 229 15.71 2.31 -1.46
CA THR A 229 15.92 1.85 -0.09
C THR A 229 16.46 2.95 0.86
N PRO A 230 17.45 3.79 0.48
CA PRO A 230 17.89 4.91 1.33
C PRO A 230 16.81 5.97 1.59
N GLU A 231 15.95 6.28 0.61
CA GLU A 231 14.86 7.24 0.81
C GLU A 231 13.82 6.72 1.80
N ILE A 232 13.54 5.41 1.79
CA ILE A 232 12.65 4.77 2.77
C ILE A 232 13.26 4.85 4.18
N ILE A 233 14.55 4.49 4.32
CA ILE A 233 15.27 4.57 5.60
C ILE A 233 15.27 6.01 6.14
N LYS A 234 15.53 7.00 5.28
CA LYS A 234 15.51 8.42 5.61
C LYS A 234 14.17 8.86 6.21
N VAL A 235 13.06 8.59 5.52
CA VAL A 235 11.71 8.97 5.99
C VAL A 235 11.45 8.43 7.41
N ILE A 236 11.85 7.18 7.68
CA ILE A 236 11.63 6.55 8.98
C ILE A 236 12.51 7.17 10.06
N LEU A 237 13.79 7.44 9.80
CA LEU A 237 14.67 8.09 10.76
C LEU A 237 14.23 9.52 11.08
N GLU A 238 13.78 10.27 10.07
CA GLU A 238 13.29 11.65 10.24
C GLU A 238 12.01 11.72 11.07
N GLU A 239 11.07 10.77 10.91
CA GLU A 239 9.89 10.64 11.79
C GLU A 239 10.23 10.48 13.28
N HIS A 240 11.36 9.84 13.60
CA HIS A 240 11.85 9.67 14.97
C HIS A 240 12.78 10.82 15.43
N GLY A 241 12.88 11.88 14.62
CA GLY A 241 13.72 13.05 14.89
C GLY A 241 15.22 12.75 14.85
N ILE A 242 15.64 11.79 14.03
CA ILE A 242 17.03 11.48 13.71
C ILE A 242 17.23 12.01 12.28
N LEU A 243 17.76 13.22 12.14
CA LEU A 243 17.80 13.94 10.86
C LEU A 243 19.11 13.70 10.10
N GLU A 244 19.06 13.77 8.77
CA GLU A 244 20.26 13.64 7.93
C GLU A 244 21.21 14.84 8.14
N GLY A 245 22.50 14.58 8.36
CA GLY A 245 23.54 15.60 8.48
C GLY A 245 23.48 16.47 9.76
N ALA A 246 22.51 16.25 10.65
CA ALA A 246 22.42 16.94 11.93
C ALA A 246 23.36 16.34 12.99
N GLU A 247 23.74 17.13 14.00
CA GLU A 247 24.45 16.62 15.18
C GLU A 247 23.57 15.58 15.92
N GLY A 248 24.10 14.38 16.13
CA GLY A 248 23.32 13.26 16.68
C GLY A 248 22.30 12.64 15.70
N GLY A 249 22.45 12.90 14.40
CA GLY A 249 21.61 12.42 13.31
C GLY A 249 22.19 11.19 12.60
N PHE A 250 22.01 11.13 11.28
CA PHE A 250 22.59 10.10 10.43
C PHE A 250 23.27 10.64 9.16
N GLU A 251 24.09 9.82 8.52
CA GLU A 251 24.83 10.14 7.29
C GLU A 251 24.86 8.93 6.33
N PHE A 252 24.65 9.16 5.03
CA PHE A 252 24.78 8.15 3.97
C PHE A 252 26.14 8.25 3.26
N LYS A 253 26.87 7.13 3.15
CA LYS A 253 28.14 7.01 2.41
C LYS A 253 28.11 5.80 1.48
N PHE A 254 27.57 5.99 0.29
CA PHE A 254 27.38 4.92 -0.69
C PHE A 254 28.27 5.09 -1.92
N LYS A 255 28.75 3.96 -2.42
CA LYS A 255 29.49 3.80 -3.67
C LYS A 255 28.58 3.28 -4.80
N GLU A 256 27.62 2.43 -4.47
CA GLU A 256 26.65 1.86 -5.39
C GLU A 256 25.39 2.76 -5.48
N THR A 257 24.54 2.50 -6.47
CA THR A 257 23.26 3.20 -6.65
C THR A 257 22.15 2.18 -6.49
N TYR A 258 21.14 2.51 -5.68
CA TYR A 258 20.04 1.59 -5.35
C TYR A 258 18.87 1.75 -6.33
N PRO A 259 18.24 0.65 -6.78
CA PRO A 259 17.06 0.74 -7.63
C PRO A 259 15.88 1.33 -6.86
N VAL A 260 14.98 1.96 -7.60
CA VAL A 260 13.66 2.35 -7.08
C VAL A 260 12.84 1.09 -6.87
N ARG A 261 12.25 0.93 -5.68
CA ARG A 261 11.26 -0.12 -5.40
C ARG A 261 9.89 0.38 -5.83
N ASP A 262 9.26 -0.34 -6.76
CA ASP A 262 7.88 -0.06 -7.19
C ASP A 262 6.92 -0.11 -6.00
N PHE A 263 7.12 -1.09 -5.11
CA PHE A 263 6.34 -1.31 -3.92
C PHE A 263 7.22 -1.90 -2.82
N CYS A 264 7.14 -1.37 -1.61
CA CYS A 264 7.77 -1.93 -0.43
C CYS A 264 6.90 -1.69 0.80
N VAL A 265 6.68 -2.73 1.61
CA VAL A 265 5.73 -2.75 2.72
C VAL A 265 6.48 -3.07 4.01
N GLN A 266 6.24 -2.24 5.01
CA GLN A 266 6.49 -2.57 6.41
C GLN A 266 5.26 -3.30 6.93
N TYR A 267 5.35 -4.60 7.21
CA TYR A 267 4.18 -5.42 7.54
C TYR A 267 4.29 -6.06 8.93
N SER A 268 3.66 -5.45 9.93
CA SER A 268 3.59 -6.00 11.30
C SER A 268 4.95 -6.12 12.01
N GLU A 269 5.94 -5.35 11.56
CA GLU A 269 7.31 -5.32 12.08
C GLU A 269 7.66 -3.97 12.70
N SER A 270 8.67 -3.95 13.57
CA SER A 270 9.14 -2.70 14.17
C SER A 270 9.85 -1.81 13.16
N ASP A 271 9.84 -0.48 13.36
CA ASP A 271 10.60 0.45 12.51
C ASP A 271 12.10 0.10 12.49
N PHE A 272 12.63 -0.45 13.60
CA PHE A 272 14.01 -0.93 13.72
C PHE A 272 14.26 -2.17 12.85
N SER A 273 13.37 -3.16 12.95
CA SER A 273 13.44 -4.41 12.19
C SER A 273 13.34 -4.15 10.70
N PHE A 274 12.45 -3.24 10.29
CA PHE A 274 12.26 -2.85 8.90
C PHE A 274 13.49 -2.16 8.31
N VAL A 275 14.06 -1.17 9.00
CA VAL A 275 15.30 -0.50 8.56
C VAL A 275 16.47 -1.48 8.52
N SER A 276 16.61 -2.33 9.53
CA SER A 276 17.70 -3.32 9.58
C SER A 276 17.55 -4.38 8.48
N ARG A 277 16.32 -4.88 8.23
CA ARG A 277 15.99 -5.77 7.11
C ARG A 277 16.31 -5.15 5.76
N LEU A 278 15.93 -3.90 5.53
CA LEU A 278 16.25 -3.18 4.29
C LEU A 278 17.75 -3.01 4.08
N CYS A 279 18.50 -2.71 5.15
CA CYS A 279 19.96 -2.70 5.13
C CYS A 279 20.53 -4.09 4.82
N GLU A 280 19.96 -5.15 5.38
CA GLU A 280 20.34 -6.53 5.10
C GLU A 280 20.05 -6.94 3.64
N GLU A 281 18.88 -6.62 3.08
CA GLU A 281 18.54 -6.89 1.68
C GLU A 281 19.51 -6.22 0.69
N GLU A 282 19.90 -4.97 0.93
CA GLU A 282 20.80 -4.22 0.04
C GLU A 282 22.30 -4.40 0.37
N GLY A 283 22.65 -5.08 1.46
CA GLY A 283 24.04 -5.21 1.91
C GLY A 283 24.64 -3.91 2.48
N ILE A 284 23.80 -2.98 2.95
CA ILE A 284 24.20 -1.73 3.60
C ILE A 284 24.59 -2.02 5.05
N ALA A 285 25.84 -1.73 5.41
CA ALA A 285 26.29 -1.72 6.79
C ALA A 285 25.93 -0.40 7.48
N TYR A 286 25.79 -0.40 8.82
CA TYR A 286 25.74 0.84 9.60
C TYR A 286 26.65 0.78 10.82
N SER A 287 27.20 1.92 11.24
CA SER A 287 28.02 2.05 12.44
C SER A 287 27.71 3.35 13.18
N PHE A 288 28.21 3.49 14.42
CA PHE A 288 28.00 4.67 15.23
C PHE A 288 29.33 5.40 15.45
N ARG A 289 29.29 6.73 15.34
CA ARG A 289 30.42 7.61 15.69
C ARG A 289 30.02 8.45 16.88
N HIS A 290 30.75 8.34 17.98
CA HIS A 290 30.46 9.04 19.23
C HIS A 290 31.25 10.35 19.33
N ASN A 291 30.67 11.33 20.01
CA ASN A 291 31.36 12.48 20.55
C ASN A 291 30.75 12.79 21.94
N ALA A 292 31.25 13.82 22.63
CA ALA A 292 30.82 14.10 24.00
C ALA A 292 29.33 14.55 24.14
N THR A 293 28.71 15.02 23.06
CA THR A 293 27.35 15.61 23.04
C THR A 293 26.32 14.77 22.31
N SER A 294 26.74 13.82 21.47
CA SER A 294 25.88 13.11 20.53
C SER A 294 26.52 11.84 19.95
N HIS A 295 25.74 11.08 19.18
CA HIS A 295 26.21 9.93 18.40
C HIS A 295 25.59 9.99 17.01
N THR A 296 26.39 9.90 15.96
CA THR A 296 25.93 9.93 14.56
C THR A 296 25.94 8.51 14.00
N MET A 297 24.83 8.10 13.38
CA MET A 297 24.71 6.83 12.67
C MET A 297 25.21 6.98 11.22
N VAL A 298 26.18 6.18 10.81
CA VAL A 298 26.76 6.24 9.45
C VAL A 298 26.43 4.95 8.71
N PHE A 299 25.68 5.07 7.63
CA PHE A 299 25.37 3.98 6.71
C PHE A 299 26.42 3.92 5.59
N THR A 300 26.89 2.72 5.25
CA THR A 300 27.93 2.50 4.25
C THR A 300 27.77 1.18 3.51
N ASP A 301 28.15 1.15 2.23
CA ASP A 301 28.17 -0.04 1.39
C ASP A 301 29.58 -0.47 0.96
N ALA A 302 30.62 0.24 1.42
CA ALA A 302 31.98 0.03 0.97
C ALA A 302 33.01 0.29 2.06
N THR A 303 34.03 -0.57 2.09
CA THR A 303 35.12 -0.57 3.06
C THR A 303 35.84 0.78 3.24
N PRO A 304 36.11 1.61 2.20
CA PRO A 304 36.86 2.87 2.36
C PRO A 304 36.17 3.96 3.20
N TYR A 305 34.89 3.80 3.57
CA TYR A 305 34.15 4.80 4.35
C TYR A 305 34.25 4.59 5.87
N PHE A 306 34.80 3.46 6.32
CA PHE A 306 35.13 3.23 7.73
C PHE A 306 36.40 4.03 8.13
N PRO A 307 36.39 4.72 9.29
CA PRO A 307 37.56 5.46 9.78
C PRO A 307 38.70 4.53 10.19
N THR A 308 39.94 5.04 10.11
CA THR A 308 41.15 4.37 10.62
C THR A 308 41.65 5.09 11.86
N ILE A 309 42.05 4.33 12.88
CA ILE A 309 42.74 4.88 14.05
C ILE A 309 44.19 5.17 13.65
N ALA A 310 44.66 6.40 13.91
CA ALA A 310 45.95 6.88 13.41
C ALA A 310 47.15 6.18 14.06
N ASP A 311 47.05 5.88 15.36
CA ASP A 311 48.11 5.22 16.12
C ASP A 311 47.97 3.70 16.01
N ALA A 312 49.04 3.02 15.58
CA ALA A 312 49.09 1.56 15.56
C ALA A 312 49.12 1.00 16.99
N VAL A 313 48.47 -0.14 17.20
CA VAL A 313 48.49 -0.83 18.50
C VAL A 313 49.69 -1.75 18.58
N LYS A 314 50.53 -1.56 19.60
CA LYS A 314 51.63 -2.48 19.88
C LYS A 314 51.08 -3.78 20.47
N PHE A 315 51.47 -4.91 19.88
CA PHE A 315 51.26 -6.24 20.43
C PHE A 315 52.31 -6.54 21.51
N MET A 316 51.87 -6.91 22.71
CA MET A 316 52.74 -7.46 23.76
C MET A 316 51.99 -8.57 24.49
N ASN A 317 52.42 -9.82 24.25
CA ASN A 317 51.87 -11.00 24.93
C ASN A 317 51.98 -10.87 26.46
N ASP A 318 50.96 -11.33 27.19
CA ASP A 318 50.84 -11.15 28.65
C ASP A 318 51.90 -11.98 29.40
N SER A 319 53.05 -11.37 29.61
CA SER A 319 54.19 -11.93 30.36
C SER A 319 54.04 -11.82 31.88
N GLY A 320 52.88 -11.36 32.38
CA GLY A 320 52.63 -11.07 33.78
C GLY A 320 53.25 -9.76 34.28
N LEU A 321 53.92 -9.01 33.40
CA LEU A 321 54.40 -7.65 33.66
C LEU A 321 53.35 -6.63 33.23
N VAL A 322 53.15 -5.59 34.04
CA VAL A 322 52.30 -4.44 33.66
C VAL A 322 53.05 -3.64 32.59
N ALA A 323 52.43 -3.46 31.42
CA ALA A 323 52.98 -2.65 30.35
C ALA A 323 52.94 -1.16 30.70
N ASP A 324 54.00 -0.42 30.32
CA ASP A 324 54.07 1.04 30.51
C ASP A 324 53.09 1.83 29.63
N SER A 325 52.47 1.16 28.65
CA SER A 325 51.49 1.71 27.70
C SER A 325 50.35 0.72 27.45
N LYS A 326 49.18 1.22 27.03
CA LYS A 326 48.07 0.39 26.54
C LYS A 326 48.52 -0.44 25.32
N VAL A 327 48.12 -1.72 25.25
CA VAL A 327 48.59 -2.71 24.27
C VAL A 327 47.50 -3.69 23.82
N LEU A 328 47.78 -4.40 22.73
CA LEU A 328 47.08 -5.62 22.34
C LEU A 328 47.79 -6.82 22.98
N LYS A 329 47.09 -7.59 23.80
CA LYS A 329 47.65 -8.70 24.60
C LYS A 329 47.56 -10.06 23.92
N TYR A 330 46.44 -10.30 23.25
CA TYR A 330 46.19 -11.50 22.44
C TYR A 330 45.59 -11.09 21.10
N PHE A 331 45.90 -11.85 20.05
CA PHE A 331 45.32 -11.71 18.72
C PHE A 331 45.38 -13.07 18.00
N ASP A 332 44.28 -13.83 18.09
CA ASP A 332 44.15 -15.15 17.48
C ASP A 332 43.50 -15.03 16.09
N VAL A 333 43.89 -15.85 15.12
CA VAL A 333 43.34 -15.81 13.75
C VAL A 333 42.64 -17.12 13.40
N THR A 334 41.36 -17.02 13.07
CA THR A 334 40.51 -18.14 12.66
C THR A 334 40.27 -18.12 11.14
N LEU A 335 40.49 -19.26 10.49
CA LEU A 335 40.16 -19.52 9.09
C LEU A 335 39.02 -20.53 9.01
N ALA A 336 38.00 -20.25 8.19
CA ALA A 336 36.82 -21.10 8.07
C ALA A 336 36.37 -21.28 6.61
N THR A 337 35.99 -22.51 6.25
CA THR A 337 35.44 -22.83 4.92
C THR A 337 34.09 -22.12 4.70
N ARG A 338 33.89 -21.56 3.50
CA ARG A 338 32.66 -20.87 3.09
C ARG A 338 32.27 -21.24 1.65
N PRO A 339 31.03 -20.96 1.22
CA PRO A 339 30.62 -21.07 -0.19
C PRO A 339 31.56 -20.31 -1.13
N GLN A 340 31.68 -20.82 -2.36
CA GLN A 340 32.43 -20.17 -3.44
C GLN A 340 31.52 -19.27 -4.25
N ASN A 341 30.30 -19.74 -4.58
CA ASN A 341 29.40 -19.06 -5.50
C ASN A 341 28.06 -18.75 -4.81
N ALA A 342 27.43 -17.65 -5.20
CA ALA A 342 26.05 -17.35 -4.89
C ALA A 342 25.26 -17.10 -6.19
N SER A 343 24.02 -17.59 -6.23
CA SER A 343 23.14 -17.54 -7.40
C SER A 343 21.72 -17.17 -6.97
N TRP A 344 21.10 -16.24 -7.71
CA TRP A 344 19.74 -15.77 -7.48
C TRP A 344 18.90 -15.86 -8.75
N ARG A 345 17.62 -16.19 -8.57
CA ARG A 345 16.61 -16.18 -9.63
C ARG A 345 15.31 -15.55 -9.17
N ASP A 346 14.58 -14.98 -10.11
CA ASP A 346 13.20 -14.51 -9.96
C ASP A 346 12.46 -14.69 -11.30
N TYR A 347 11.13 -14.54 -11.32
CA TYR A 347 10.31 -14.63 -12.53
C TYR A 347 9.81 -13.25 -12.97
N ASN A 348 10.34 -12.74 -14.09
CA ASN A 348 9.87 -11.51 -14.70
C ASN A 348 8.70 -11.82 -15.67
N PHE A 349 7.48 -11.43 -15.27
CA PHE A 349 6.28 -11.64 -16.07
C PHE A 349 6.22 -10.81 -17.37
N GLN A 350 6.86 -9.64 -17.43
CA GLN A 350 6.86 -8.77 -18.61
C GLN A 350 7.66 -9.38 -19.76
N THR A 351 8.73 -10.11 -19.44
CA THR A 351 9.58 -10.80 -20.42
C THR A 351 9.32 -12.31 -20.51
N ALA A 352 8.46 -12.84 -19.63
CA ALA A 352 8.19 -14.27 -19.43
C ALA A 352 9.46 -15.13 -19.24
N LYS A 353 10.48 -14.57 -18.56
CA LYS A 353 11.78 -15.21 -18.33
C LYS A 353 12.13 -15.28 -16.85
N THR A 354 13.02 -16.20 -16.51
CA THR A 354 13.62 -16.34 -15.18
C THR A 354 15.08 -15.83 -15.19
N PRO A 355 15.31 -14.50 -15.12
CA PRO A 355 16.67 -13.95 -15.08
C PRO A 355 17.47 -14.53 -13.92
N GLU A 356 18.64 -15.03 -14.24
CA GLU A 356 19.56 -15.69 -13.31
C GLU A 356 20.84 -14.85 -13.21
N GLY A 357 21.19 -14.45 -12.00
CA GLY A 357 22.41 -13.72 -11.69
C GLY A 357 23.27 -14.52 -10.73
N ASN A 358 24.56 -14.58 -11.02
CA ASN A 358 25.55 -15.37 -10.28
C ASN A 358 26.77 -14.53 -9.95
N SER A 359 27.46 -14.88 -8.85
CA SER A 359 28.70 -14.22 -8.44
C SER A 359 29.62 -15.21 -7.74
N GLU A 360 30.90 -15.14 -8.07
CA GLU A 360 31.96 -15.97 -7.48
C GLU A 360 32.75 -15.13 -6.47
N GLY A 361 32.94 -15.68 -5.28
CA GLY A 361 33.73 -15.08 -4.21
C GLY A 361 35.22 -15.21 -4.49
N LYS A 362 36.01 -14.25 -4.00
CA LYS A 362 37.48 -14.36 -4.04
C LYS A 362 37.92 -15.59 -3.25
N LEU A 363 38.51 -16.55 -3.94
CA LEU A 363 39.14 -17.72 -3.33
C LEU A 363 40.39 -17.29 -2.55
N SER A 364 40.57 -17.85 -1.36
CA SER A 364 41.74 -17.60 -0.53
C SER A 364 42.89 -18.49 -1.01
N GLU A 365 44.07 -17.92 -1.23
CA GLU A 365 45.27 -18.72 -1.53
C GLU A 365 45.71 -19.48 -0.26
N LYS A 366 45.76 -20.82 -0.33
CA LYS A 366 46.05 -21.68 0.83
C LYS A 366 47.43 -22.30 0.72
N ALA A 367 48.25 -22.14 1.76
CA ALA A 367 49.59 -22.73 1.83
C ALA A 367 49.59 -24.27 1.66
N ASN A 368 48.52 -24.94 2.10
CA ASN A 368 48.35 -26.39 1.96
C ASN A 368 47.86 -26.85 0.57
N GLN A 369 47.66 -25.92 -0.39
CA GLN A 369 47.15 -26.17 -1.74
C GLN A 369 45.78 -26.89 -1.80
N ALA A 370 45.04 -26.94 -0.68
CA ALA A 370 43.75 -27.61 -0.63
C ALA A 370 42.70 -26.81 -1.41
N GLN A 371 42.04 -27.46 -2.37
CA GLN A 371 40.92 -26.87 -3.09
C GLN A 371 39.74 -26.64 -2.13
N GLU A 372 39.12 -25.47 -2.20
CA GLU A 372 37.87 -25.23 -1.49
C GLU A 372 36.78 -26.19 -2.04
N PRO A 373 35.89 -26.73 -1.19
CA PRO A 373 34.78 -27.54 -1.66
C PRO A 373 33.84 -26.67 -2.51
N LYS A 374 33.40 -27.19 -3.66
CA LYS A 374 32.50 -26.47 -4.59
C LYS A 374 31.10 -26.37 -4.00
N LEU A 375 30.92 -25.37 -3.14
CA LEU A 375 29.68 -25.08 -2.44
C LEU A 375 29.05 -23.82 -3.03
N GLU A 376 27.76 -23.92 -3.33
CA GLU A 376 26.94 -22.84 -3.89
C GLU A 376 25.83 -22.47 -2.90
N PHE A 377 25.56 -21.18 -2.76
CA PHE A 377 24.31 -20.67 -2.22
C PHE A 377 23.36 -20.39 -3.38
N TYR A 378 22.17 -20.97 -3.37
CA TYR A 378 21.12 -20.73 -4.37
C TYR A 378 19.81 -20.38 -3.66
N ASP A 379 19.10 -19.36 -4.16
CA ASP A 379 17.81 -18.95 -3.59
C ASP A 379 16.85 -18.36 -4.65
N TYR A 380 15.55 -18.46 -4.37
CA TYR A 380 14.43 -18.01 -5.19
C TYR A 380 13.19 -17.78 -4.31
N PRO A 381 12.42 -16.69 -4.50
CA PRO A 381 12.64 -15.60 -5.45
C PRO A 381 13.62 -14.54 -4.90
N SER A 382 14.36 -13.88 -5.80
CA SER A 382 15.04 -12.63 -5.47
C SER A 382 14.08 -11.43 -5.56
N SER A 383 14.52 -10.26 -5.10
CA SER A 383 13.83 -8.99 -5.37
C SER A 383 14.30 -8.32 -6.68
N GLY A 384 14.80 -9.10 -7.65
CA GLY A 384 15.45 -8.59 -8.86
C GLY A 384 14.80 -9.09 -10.15
N MET A 385 14.01 -8.22 -10.79
CA MET A 385 13.32 -8.50 -12.05
C MET A 385 14.25 -8.62 -13.27
N ASP A 386 15.56 -8.37 -13.15
CA ASP A 386 16.51 -8.43 -14.26
C ASP A 386 17.85 -9.09 -13.88
N LYS A 387 18.66 -9.40 -14.90
CA LYS A 387 19.94 -10.11 -14.70
C LYS A 387 20.95 -9.27 -13.93
N ALA A 388 21.04 -7.97 -14.22
CA ALA A 388 22.02 -7.09 -13.59
C ALA A 388 21.76 -6.93 -12.08
N ARG A 389 20.50 -6.80 -11.67
CA ARG A 389 20.13 -6.77 -10.25
C ARG A 389 20.39 -8.11 -9.56
N ASN A 390 20.11 -9.24 -10.21
CA ASN A 390 20.40 -10.56 -9.63
C ASN A 390 21.91 -10.82 -9.48
N GLU A 391 22.74 -10.32 -10.40
CA GLU A 391 24.21 -10.34 -10.25
C GLU A 391 24.68 -9.46 -9.08
N GLN A 392 24.08 -8.28 -8.87
CA GLN A 392 24.37 -7.42 -7.72
C GLN A 392 23.99 -8.10 -6.40
N LEU A 393 22.80 -8.69 -6.30
CA LEU A 393 22.34 -9.42 -5.11
C LEU A 393 23.19 -10.67 -4.84
N ALA A 394 23.62 -11.38 -5.89
CA ALA A 394 24.55 -12.50 -5.78
C ALA A 394 25.91 -12.05 -5.24
N LYS A 395 26.44 -10.93 -5.73
CA LYS A 395 27.69 -10.33 -5.23
C LYS A 395 27.59 -9.96 -3.75
N VAL A 396 26.51 -9.26 -3.35
CA VAL A 396 26.27 -8.91 -1.94
C VAL A 396 26.17 -10.17 -1.06
N GLN A 397 25.49 -11.21 -1.55
CA GLN A 397 25.32 -12.46 -0.82
C GLN A 397 26.63 -13.25 -0.67
N ILE A 398 27.49 -13.30 -1.69
CA ILE A 398 28.79 -13.99 -1.56
C ILE A 398 29.80 -13.20 -0.73
N GLU A 399 29.77 -11.86 -0.79
CA GLU A 399 30.52 -10.99 0.12
C GLU A 399 30.11 -11.22 1.58
N ARG A 400 28.80 -11.31 1.86
CA ARG A 400 28.25 -11.70 3.19
C ARG A 400 28.73 -13.07 3.65
N LEU A 401 28.56 -14.09 2.81
CA LEU A 401 28.89 -15.48 3.17
C LEU A 401 30.39 -15.68 3.40
N ARG A 402 31.25 -14.84 2.81
CA ARG A 402 32.71 -14.87 3.00
C ARG A 402 33.23 -13.79 3.96
N ALA A 403 32.36 -12.97 4.57
CA ALA A 403 32.77 -11.92 5.50
C ALA A 403 33.51 -12.46 6.74
N ASP A 404 33.17 -13.67 7.19
CA ASP A 404 33.76 -14.35 8.34
C ASP A 404 34.55 -15.62 7.96
N HIS A 405 35.10 -15.69 6.74
CA HIS A 405 36.02 -16.76 6.33
C HIS A 405 37.41 -16.64 6.97
N LEU A 406 37.77 -15.42 7.40
CA LEU A 406 39.03 -15.06 8.02
C LEU A 406 38.76 -13.95 9.05
N VAL A 407 38.92 -14.28 10.33
CA VAL A 407 38.58 -13.41 11.47
C VAL A 407 39.75 -13.39 12.45
N GLY A 408 40.11 -12.19 12.93
CA GLY A 408 41.04 -12.01 14.04
C GLY A 408 40.29 -11.70 15.33
N GLU A 409 40.63 -12.36 16.43
CA GLU A 409 40.04 -12.17 17.76
C GLU A 409 41.07 -11.56 18.71
N GLY A 410 40.83 -10.34 19.19
CA GLY A 410 41.80 -9.56 19.97
C GLY A 410 41.37 -9.23 21.38
N TYR A 411 42.34 -9.11 22.31
CA TYR A 411 42.13 -8.66 23.70
C TYR A 411 43.06 -7.48 24.02
N SER A 412 42.50 -6.33 24.42
CA SER A 412 43.26 -5.08 24.63
C SER A 412 42.73 -4.24 25.80
N ASP A 413 43.53 -3.26 26.25
CA ASP A 413 43.17 -2.20 27.20
C ASP A 413 43.08 -0.79 26.54
N ARG A 414 43.13 -0.73 25.20
CA ARG A 414 42.90 0.47 24.37
C ARG A 414 41.43 0.92 24.42
N SER A 415 41.16 2.09 24.99
CA SER A 415 39.79 2.59 25.21
C SER A 415 39.10 3.09 23.94
N ASP A 416 39.86 3.61 23.01
CA ASP A 416 39.46 4.21 21.73
C ASP A 416 39.18 3.19 20.61
N PHE A 417 39.16 1.89 20.92
CA PHE A 417 38.68 0.85 20.01
C PHE A 417 37.15 0.80 20.02
N HIS A 418 36.55 0.91 18.83
CA HIS A 418 35.10 0.92 18.60
C HIS A 418 34.74 0.08 17.38
N ALA A 419 33.48 -0.36 17.28
CA ALA A 419 33.01 -1.09 16.10
C ALA A 419 32.98 -0.20 14.84
N GLY A 420 33.41 -0.76 13.72
CA GLY A 420 33.51 -0.02 12.45
C GLY A 420 34.77 0.83 12.30
N TYR A 421 35.81 0.63 13.14
CA TYR A 421 37.11 1.28 13.00
C TYR A 421 38.18 0.32 12.49
N PHE A 422 39.08 0.84 11.66
CA PHE A 422 40.31 0.15 11.26
C PHE A 422 41.42 0.33 12.29
N ILE A 423 42.06 -0.77 12.68
CA ILE A 423 43.26 -0.82 13.50
C ILE A 423 44.45 -1.42 12.74
N THR A 424 45.64 -0.94 13.04
CA THR A 424 46.91 -1.51 12.55
C THR A 424 47.67 -2.10 13.73
N ILE A 425 48.20 -3.31 13.59
CA ILE A 425 48.91 -4.01 14.67
C ILE A 425 50.42 -4.00 14.40
N GLU A 426 51.18 -3.48 15.37
CA GLU A 426 52.66 -3.48 15.37
C GLU A 426 53.21 -4.54 16.34
N ASP A 427 54.47 -4.95 16.13
CA ASP A 427 55.19 -5.96 16.94
C ASP A 427 54.50 -7.34 17.08
N HIS A 428 53.42 -7.61 16.33
CA HIS A 428 52.84 -8.95 16.23
C HIS A 428 53.77 -9.87 15.43
N PRO A 429 54.02 -11.12 15.86
CA PRO A 429 54.76 -12.09 15.05
C PRO A 429 54.01 -12.35 13.73
N ASP A 430 54.71 -12.28 12.59
CA ASP A 430 54.09 -12.47 11.28
C ASP A 430 53.48 -13.90 11.18
N ILE A 431 52.18 -14.00 10.88
CA ILE A 431 51.45 -15.28 10.78
C ILE A 431 51.56 -15.77 9.32
N GLU A 432 52.59 -16.54 9.03
CA GLU A 432 52.82 -17.19 7.73
C GLU A 432 52.75 -16.23 6.52
N THR A 433 51.70 -16.32 5.69
CA THR A 433 51.47 -15.49 4.50
C THR A 433 50.64 -14.24 4.78
N MET A 434 50.20 -14.03 6.03
CA MET A 434 49.39 -12.90 6.43
C MET A 434 50.24 -11.80 7.07
N ASP A 435 50.33 -10.66 6.38
CA ASP A 435 50.89 -9.44 6.93
C ASP A 435 49.93 -8.83 7.98
N ALA A 436 50.21 -9.09 9.25
CA ALA A 436 49.42 -8.60 10.38
C ALA A 436 49.43 -7.06 10.51
N LYS A 437 50.36 -6.37 9.82
CA LYS A 437 50.46 -4.89 9.79
C LYS A 437 49.49 -4.25 8.79
N LYS A 438 48.75 -5.04 8.03
CA LYS A 438 47.61 -4.54 7.25
C LYS A 438 46.46 -4.10 8.17
N PRO A 439 45.63 -3.12 7.79
CA PRO A 439 44.51 -2.70 8.62
C PRO A 439 43.44 -3.77 8.78
N TRP A 440 42.94 -3.94 10.01
CA TRP A 440 41.83 -4.81 10.37
C TRP A 440 40.62 -3.99 10.81
N LEU A 441 39.45 -4.25 10.24
CA LEU A 441 38.18 -3.62 10.59
C LEU A 441 37.58 -4.34 11.80
N ILE A 442 37.46 -3.65 12.95
CA ILE A 442 36.73 -4.17 14.11
C ILE A 442 35.25 -4.31 13.73
N THR A 443 34.75 -5.55 13.71
CA THR A 443 33.34 -5.83 13.40
C THR A 443 32.46 -5.81 14.64
N HIS A 444 32.94 -6.37 15.76
CA HIS A 444 32.25 -6.40 17.06
C HIS A 444 33.26 -6.23 18.18
N ILE A 445 32.86 -5.58 19.25
CA ILE A 445 33.70 -5.33 20.43
C ILE A 445 32.86 -5.34 21.70
N LYS A 446 33.43 -5.90 22.77
CA LYS A 446 32.83 -5.98 24.10
C LYS A 446 33.75 -5.31 25.10
N HIS A 447 33.22 -4.33 25.82
CA HIS A 447 33.94 -3.47 26.74
C HIS A 447 33.65 -3.88 28.18
N LYS A 448 34.67 -3.87 29.04
CA LYS A 448 34.54 -4.17 30.46
C LYS A 448 35.41 -3.22 31.25
N ALA A 449 34.83 -2.49 32.19
CA ALA A 449 35.57 -1.65 33.13
C ALA A 449 35.15 -1.92 34.57
N TYR A 450 36.08 -1.81 35.51
CA TYR A 450 35.82 -1.98 36.94
C TYR A 450 36.69 -1.04 37.80
N GLN A 451 36.05 -0.32 38.73
CA GLN A 451 36.66 0.68 39.60
C GLN A 451 36.25 0.45 41.07
N PRO A 452 36.88 -0.51 41.78
CA PRO A 452 36.48 -0.88 43.16
C PRO A 452 36.66 0.24 44.19
N GLN A 453 37.55 1.22 43.94
CA GLN A 453 37.81 2.37 44.82
C GLN A 453 36.53 3.14 45.20
N VAL A 454 35.52 3.13 44.31
CA VAL A 454 34.22 3.76 44.55
C VAL A 454 33.52 3.14 45.77
N LEU A 455 33.65 1.82 46.00
CA LEU A 455 33.05 1.15 47.16
C LEU A 455 33.90 1.33 48.44
N GLU A 456 35.22 1.38 48.30
CA GLU A 456 36.16 1.60 49.41
C GLU A 456 35.94 2.98 50.05
N ALA A 457 35.67 4.00 49.23
CA ALA A 457 35.32 5.35 49.69
C ALA A 457 34.06 5.40 50.58
N PHE A 458 33.17 4.40 50.49
CA PHE A 458 31.92 4.34 51.26
C PHE A 458 31.90 3.26 52.36
N GLY A 459 33.06 2.65 52.67
CA GLY A 459 33.31 1.95 53.94
C GLY A 459 32.52 0.66 54.18
N SER A 460 31.93 0.01 53.17
CA SER A 460 31.23 -1.27 53.32
C SER A 460 31.15 -2.08 52.03
N ALA A 461 32.16 -2.92 51.77
CA ALA A 461 32.17 -3.82 50.60
C ALA A 461 31.10 -4.94 50.67
N SER A 462 30.73 -5.39 51.87
CA SER A 462 29.88 -6.58 52.09
C SER A 462 28.44 -6.42 51.60
N SER A 463 27.89 -5.21 51.59
CA SER A 463 26.54 -4.92 51.09
C SER A 463 26.46 -4.73 49.56
N ALA A 464 27.60 -4.59 48.88
CA ALA A 464 27.65 -4.40 47.42
C ALA A 464 27.63 -5.73 46.62
N GLN A 465 27.92 -6.86 47.25
CA GLN A 465 28.01 -8.19 46.59
C GLN A 465 26.66 -8.82 46.20
N SER A 466 25.56 -8.05 46.19
CA SER A 466 24.32 -8.48 45.56
C SER A 466 24.50 -8.45 44.03
N THR A 467 24.84 -9.60 43.45
CA THR A 467 25.01 -9.76 42.00
C THR A 467 23.71 -9.40 41.29
N MET A 468 23.63 -8.18 40.77
CA MET A 468 22.49 -7.71 40.00
C MET A 468 22.44 -8.50 38.68
N PRO A 469 21.35 -9.23 38.37
CA PRO A 469 21.22 -9.85 37.06
C PRO A 469 21.28 -8.77 35.98
N SER A 470 22.23 -8.95 35.07
CA SER A 470 22.51 -8.03 33.96
C SER A 470 21.26 -7.83 33.10
N GLN A 471 21.03 -6.61 32.66
CA GLN A 471 19.92 -6.28 31.76
C GLN A 471 20.33 -6.18 30.29
N ILE A 472 21.64 -6.17 30.00
CA ILE A 472 22.19 -5.85 28.66
C ILE A 472 21.64 -6.76 27.56
N ALA A 473 21.49 -8.06 27.82
CA ALA A 473 21.04 -9.06 26.85
C ALA A 473 19.65 -8.80 26.24
N LYS A 474 18.83 -7.94 26.86
CA LYS A 474 17.52 -7.52 26.31
C LYS A 474 17.62 -6.45 25.23
N PHE A 475 18.80 -5.84 25.08
CA PHE A 475 19.08 -4.73 24.16
C PHE A 475 20.15 -5.10 23.12
N LEU A 476 20.77 -6.28 23.26
CA LEU A 476 21.66 -6.84 22.27
C LEU A 476 20.85 -7.42 21.11
N ASP A 477 21.17 -6.98 19.91
CA ASP A 477 20.78 -7.61 18.65
C ASP A 477 22.08 -8.11 18.01
N THR A 478 22.52 -9.32 18.37
CA THR A 478 23.74 -9.96 17.88
C THR A 478 23.75 -11.46 18.21
N ASP A 479 24.34 -12.27 17.34
CA ASP A 479 24.57 -13.70 17.54
C ASP A 479 26.03 -14.00 17.93
N ILE A 480 26.87 -12.96 18.06
CA ILE A 480 28.32 -13.11 18.32
C ILE A 480 28.59 -12.91 19.81
N GLU A 481 28.82 -14.04 20.49
CA GLU A 481 29.27 -14.09 21.87
C GLU A 481 30.77 -13.83 21.95
N LEU A 482 31.16 -12.69 22.53
CA LEU A 482 32.55 -12.38 22.84
C LEU A 482 32.86 -12.73 24.29
N GLU A 483 33.78 -13.67 24.52
CA GLU A 483 34.22 -14.08 25.85
C GLU A 483 35.56 -13.42 26.23
N PHE A 484 35.74 -13.13 27.52
CA PHE A 484 37.02 -12.62 28.02
C PHE A 484 37.91 -13.81 28.40
N PRO A 485 39.19 -13.87 27.95
CA PRO A 485 40.06 -15.02 28.18
C PRO A 485 40.41 -15.26 29.66
N VAL A 486 40.17 -14.27 30.54
CA VAL A 486 40.41 -14.37 31.99
C VAL A 486 39.17 -13.89 32.75
N GLN A 487 38.63 -14.74 33.64
CA GLN A 487 37.39 -14.45 34.38
C GLN A 487 37.54 -13.49 35.58
N ASN A 488 38.75 -13.02 35.90
CA ASN A 488 38.99 -12.20 37.09
C ASN A 488 38.41 -10.77 36.97
N GLN A 489 37.96 -10.23 38.11
CA GLN A 489 37.60 -8.81 38.26
C GLN A 489 38.86 -7.95 38.43
N GLN A 490 39.71 -7.89 37.41
CA GLN A 490 40.81 -6.93 37.39
C GLN A 490 40.27 -5.50 37.31
N GLN A 491 40.87 -4.60 38.07
CA GLN A 491 40.62 -3.16 37.98
C GLN A 491 41.14 -2.62 36.64
N GLY A 492 40.45 -1.63 36.09
CA GLY A 492 40.84 -0.94 34.86
C GLY A 492 39.77 -1.08 33.77
N TYR A 493 40.19 -0.86 32.52
CA TYR A 493 39.39 -1.03 31.31
C TYR A 493 40.02 -2.11 30.45
N PHE A 494 39.18 -2.97 29.86
CA PHE A 494 39.56 -4.03 28.95
C PHE A 494 38.50 -4.17 27.86
N ASN A 495 38.89 -4.66 26.69
CA ASN A 495 37.99 -5.07 25.62
C ASN A 495 38.42 -6.40 25.01
N VAL A 496 37.45 -7.09 24.42
CA VAL A 496 37.66 -8.20 23.49
C VAL A 496 36.89 -7.90 22.21
N PHE A 497 37.46 -8.20 21.04
CA PHE A 497 36.87 -7.82 19.75
C PHE A 497 37.12 -8.87 18.65
N THR A 498 36.26 -8.87 17.63
CA THR A 498 36.46 -9.61 16.37
C THR A 498 36.67 -8.63 15.22
N ALA A 499 37.70 -8.85 14.41
CA ALA A 499 38.06 -8.01 13.28
C ALA A 499 38.28 -8.80 11.99
N ILE A 500 38.16 -8.15 10.84
CA ILE A 500 38.40 -8.73 9.50
C ILE A 500 39.41 -7.89 8.72
N PRO A 501 40.27 -8.47 7.85
CA PRO A 501 41.19 -7.71 7.01
C PRO A 501 40.49 -6.72 6.07
N GLN A 502 41.15 -5.60 5.76
CA GLN A 502 40.65 -4.55 4.87
C GLN A 502 40.23 -5.05 3.47
N GLU A 503 40.82 -6.14 2.96
CA GLU A 503 40.46 -6.71 1.66
C GLU A 503 39.09 -7.42 1.64
N ILE A 504 38.51 -7.70 2.81
CA ILE A 504 37.18 -8.31 2.95
C ILE A 504 36.11 -7.22 3.04
N THR A 505 35.14 -7.26 2.13
CA THR A 505 33.94 -6.40 2.22
C THR A 505 33.02 -6.93 3.31
N PHE A 506 32.79 -6.15 4.38
CA PHE A 506 31.75 -6.48 5.36
C PHE A 506 30.35 -6.31 4.74
N ARG A 507 29.46 -7.28 4.96
CA ARG A 507 28.02 -7.18 4.68
C ARG A 507 27.23 -7.66 5.90
N PRO A 508 26.13 -6.99 6.28
CA PRO A 508 25.28 -7.42 7.40
C PRO A 508 24.70 -8.81 7.15
N LYS A 509 24.67 -9.67 8.16
CA LYS A 509 24.00 -10.99 8.11
C LYS A 509 22.47 -10.81 8.11
N HIS A 510 21.74 -11.68 7.41
CA HIS A 510 20.27 -11.71 7.46
C HIS A 510 19.80 -12.22 8.82
N ARG A 511 19.31 -11.31 9.67
CA ARG A 511 18.81 -11.56 11.03
C ARG A 511 17.40 -11.05 11.23
N HIS A 512 16.96 -10.11 10.40
CA HIS A 512 15.62 -9.55 10.39
C HIS A 512 14.82 -10.15 9.21
N PRO A 513 14.23 -11.36 9.36
CA PRO A 513 13.48 -11.99 8.28
C PRO A 513 12.27 -11.15 7.89
N LYS A 514 11.96 -11.13 6.59
CA LYS A 514 10.79 -10.44 6.05
C LYS A 514 9.51 -11.06 6.63
N PRO A 515 8.59 -10.27 7.21
CA PRO A 515 7.30 -10.78 7.67
C PRO A 515 6.51 -11.34 6.49
N GLN A 516 5.93 -12.53 6.66
CA GLN A 516 5.09 -13.17 5.64
C GLN A 516 3.60 -12.95 5.94
N VAL A 517 2.81 -12.75 4.87
CA VAL A 517 1.35 -12.78 4.94
C VAL A 517 0.89 -14.23 4.76
N LEU A 518 0.49 -14.88 5.86
CA LEU A 518 0.13 -16.32 5.90
C LEU A 518 -1.16 -16.69 5.15
N GLY A 519 -1.81 -15.75 4.48
CA GLY A 519 -3.07 -15.98 3.78
C GLY A 519 -3.60 -14.74 3.08
N SER A 520 -4.76 -14.88 2.46
CA SER A 520 -5.38 -13.81 1.67
C SER A 520 -5.85 -12.65 2.52
N GLN A 521 -5.78 -11.45 1.94
CA GLN A 521 -6.41 -10.24 2.48
C GLN A 521 -7.45 -9.69 1.50
N THR A 522 -8.22 -8.71 1.96
CA THR A 522 -9.12 -7.92 1.12
C THR A 522 -8.58 -6.50 0.95
N ALA A 523 -8.87 -5.90 -0.19
CA ALA A 523 -8.49 -4.54 -0.54
C ALA A 523 -9.56 -3.91 -1.44
N VAL A 524 -9.57 -2.58 -1.54
CA VAL A 524 -10.45 -1.83 -2.44
C VAL A 524 -9.68 -1.40 -3.67
N VAL A 525 -10.23 -1.60 -4.86
CA VAL A 525 -9.63 -1.13 -6.12
C VAL A 525 -9.69 0.38 -6.21
N THR A 526 -8.57 1.03 -6.52
CA THR A 526 -8.44 2.49 -6.63
C THR A 526 -8.04 2.92 -8.03
N GLY A 527 -8.12 4.21 -8.31
CA GLY A 527 -7.78 4.78 -9.61
C GLY A 527 -7.92 6.30 -9.60
N ALA A 528 -7.61 6.92 -10.74
CA ALA A 528 -7.71 8.37 -10.89
C ALA A 528 -9.15 8.88 -10.72
N ALA A 529 -9.28 10.10 -10.20
CA ALA A 529 -10.59 10.71 -9.93
C ALA A 529 -11.48 10.79 -11.19
N GLY A 530 -12.67 10.18 -11.13
CA GLY A 530 -13.61 10.11 -12.26
C GLY A 530 -13.42 8.92 -13.21
N GLU A 531 -12.50 8.01 -12.90
CA GLU A 531 -12.37 6.71 -13.59
C GLU A 531 -13.22 5.62 -12.91
N GLU A 532 -14.01 4.89 -13.71
CA GLU A 532 -14.67 3.65 -13.25
C GLU A 532 -13.75 2.43 -13.40
N ILE A 533 -12.82 2.48 -14.36
CA ILE A 533 -11.89 1.39 -14.71
C ILE A 533 -10.52 2.03 -14.87
N TYR A 534 -9.56 1.61 -14.06
CA TYR A 534 -8.20 2.16 -14.06
C TYR A 534 -7.21 1.00 -14.13
N CYS A 535 -6.74 0.70 -15.35
CA CYS A 535 -5.85 -0.42 -15.63
C CYS A 535 -4.77 -0.08 -16.66
N ASP A 536 -3.71 -0.88 -16.70
CA ASP A 536 -2.63 -0.78 -17.68
C ASP A 536 -2.76 -1.78 -18.84
N GLU A 537 -1.73 -1.85 -19.71
CA GLU A 537 -1.69 -2.75 -20.87
C GLU A 537 -1.76 -4.25 -20.52
N TYR A 538 -1.41 -4.63 -19.29
CA TYR A 538 -1.46 -6.00 -18.79
C TYR A 538 -2.77 -6.31 -18.03
N GLY A 539 -3.72 -5.36 -17.98
CA GLY A 539 -4.94 -5.47 -17.20
C GLY A 539 -4.71 -5.45 -15.68
N ARG A 540 -3.56 -4.93 -15.22
CA ARG A 540 -3.27 -4.71 -13.81
C ARG A 540 -4.11 -3.56 -13.28
N VAL A 541 -4.45 -3.58 -12.00
CA VAL A 541 -5.18 -2.49 -11.31
C VAL A 541 -4.38 -2.01 -10.10
N LYS A 542 -4.81 -0.89 -9.50
CA LYS A 542 -4.29 -0.40 -8.22
C LYS A 542 -5.29 -0.64 -7.10
N ILE A 543 -4.81 -0.77 -5.87
CA ILE A 543 -5.64 -1.06 -4.70
C ILE A 543 -5.18 -0.26 -3.47
N GLN A 544 -6.05 -0.16 -2.48
CA GLN A 544 -5.71 0.21 -1.10
C GLN A 544 -6.11 -0.91 -0.15
N PHE A 545 -5.16 -1.39 0.65
CA PHE A 545 -5.40 -2.36 1.73
C PHE A 545 -6.09 -1.69 2.93
N HIS A 546 -6.87 -2.46 3.70
CA HIS A 546 -7.58 -1.90 4.86
C HIS A 546 -6.67 -1.47 6.03
N TRP A 547 -5.44 -1.97 6.10
CA TRP A 547 -4.44 -1.54 7.09
C TRP A 547 -3.69 -0.27 6.68
N ASP A 548 -3.81 0.18 5.42
CA ASP A 548 -3.18 1.40 4.94
C ASP A 548 -3.94 2.63 5.42
N ARG A 549 -3.40 3.26 6.47
CA ARG A 549 -3.97 4.44 7.14
C ARG A 549 -3.63 5.77 6.48
N GLU A 550 -2.66 5.79 5.57
CA GLU A 550 -2.14 7.01 4.94
C GLU A 550 -2.68 7.20 3.51
N GLY A 551 -3.21 6.14 2.88
CA GLY A 551 -3.84 6.22 1.56
C GLY A 551 -5.20 6.92 1.55
N ILE A 552 -5.46 7.66 0.46
CA ILE A 552 -6.69 8.45 0.24
C ILE A 552 -7.58 7.89 -0.88
N PHE A 553 -7.40 6.61 -1.23
CA PHE A 553 -8.11 5.87 -2.29
C PHE A 553 -7.94 6.43 -3.72
N ASP A 554 -6.74 6.93 -4.03
CA ASP A 554 -6.36 7.50 -5.33
C ASP A 554 -5.47 6.56 -6.18
N GLU A 555 -4.98 7.05 -7.32
CA GLU A 555 -4.02 6.36 -8.17
C GLU A 555 -2.63 6.15 -7.56
N ASN A 556 -2.33 6.69 -6.38
CA ASN A 556 -1.04 6.55 -5.69
C ASN A 556 -1.08 5.48 -4.58
N SER A 557 -2.24 4.85 -4.37
CA SER A 557 -2.47 3.85 -3.31
C SER A 557 -1.60 2.59 -3.44
N SER A 558 -1.21 2.17 -4.64
CA SER A 558 -0.28 1.05 -4.85
C SER A 558 0.49 1.14 -6.17
N HIS A 559 1.45 0.24 -6.36
CA HIS A 559 1.94 -0.12 -7.69
C HIS A 559 0.87 -0.90 -8.48
N TRP A 560 1.17 -1.23 -9.74
CA TRP A 560 0.28 -2.00 -10.61
C TRP A 560 0.28 -3.50 -10.28
N ILE A 561 -0.86 -4.01 -9.81
CA ILE A 561 -1.04 -5.37 -9.30
C ILE A 561 -1.78 -6.25 -10.31
N ARG A 562 -1.25 -7.45 -10.55
CA ARG A 562 -1.82 -8.43 -11.50
C ARG A 562 -3.15 -9.01 -10.99
N VAL A 563 -4.09 -9.16 -11.91
CA VAL A 563 -5.39 -9.80 -11.68
C VAL A 563 -5.35 -11.21 -12.27
N ALA A 564 -5.58 -12.22 -11.45
CA ALA A 564 -5.73 -13.60 -11.89
C ALA A 564 -7.00 -13.72 -12.74
N SER A 565 -6.85 -14.34 -13.91
CA SER A 565 -7.96 -14.66 -14.80
C SER A 565 -8.20 -16.17 -14.79
N ASN A 566 -9.47 -16.58 -14.85
CA ASN A 566 -9.86 -18.00 -14.79
C ASN A 566 -9.24 -18.83 -15.91
N TRP A 567 -9.00 -18.21 -17.07
CA TRP A 567 -8.29 -18.80 -18.21
C TRP A 567 -7.53 -17.69 -18.96
N ALA A 568 -6.25 -17.87 -19.23
CA ALA A 568 -5.42 -16.89 -19.93
C ALA A 568 -4.31 -17.57 -20.75
N HIS A 569 -4.07 -17.06 -21.96
CA HIS A 569 -2.98 -17.47 -22.85
C HIS A 569 -2.67 -16.37 -23.88
N ASP A 570 -1.68 -16.63 -24.75
CA ASP A 570 -1.33 -15.76 -25.88
C ASP A 570 -2.53 -15.54 -26.83
N GLY A 571 -3.12 -14.34 -26.78
CA GLY A 571 -4.23 -13.91 -27.64
C GLY A 571 -5.62 -14.49 -27.33
N TYR A 572 -5.80 -15.30 -26.27
CA TYR A 572 -7.12 -15.85 -25.90
C TYR A 572 -7.28 -16.13 -24.40
N GLY A 573 -8.53 -16.15 -23.92
CA GLY A 573 -8.89 -16.42 -22.54
C GLY A 573 -10.08 -15.59 -22.06
N THR A 574 -10.17 -15.41 -20.74
CA THR A 574 -11.14 -14.54 -20.07
C THR A 574 -10.45 -13.30 -19.54
N VAL A 575 -11.03 -12.11 -19.75
CA VAL A 575 -10.55 -10.86 -19.14
C VAL A 575 -11.73 -10.16 -18.47
N VAL A 576 -11.67 -9.98 -17.15
CA VAL A 576 -12.69 -9.28 -16.35
C VAL A 576 -11.95 -8.34 -15.39
N ILE A 577 -11.83 -7.07 -15.77
CA ILE A 577 -11.04 -6.09 -15.04
C ILE A 577 -11.87 -5.55 -13.84
N PRO A 578 -11.37 -5.65 -12.59
CA PRO A 578 -12.01 -5.04 -11.43
C PRO A 578 -12.17 -3.52 -11.60
N ARG A 579 -13.32 -2.99 -11.18
CA ARG A 579 -13.64 -1.55 -11.25
C ARG A 579 -13.22 -0.83 -9.98
N VAL A 580 -12.97 0.47 -10.08
CA VAL A 580 -12.71 1.35 -8.93
C VAL A 580 -13.87 1.24 -7.93
N GLY A 581 -13.54 1.06 -6.65
CA GLY A 581 -14.51 0.83 -5.57
C GLY A 581 -14.99 -0.62 -5.41
N MET A 582 -14.57 -1.57 -6.26
CA MET A 582 -14.78 -3.00 -6.01
C MET A 582 -13.87 -3.51 -4.89
N GLU A 583 -14.36 -4.46 -4.11
CA GLU A 583 -13.56 -5.18 -3.12
C GLU A 583 -12.97 -6.44 -3.78
N VAL A 584 -11.66 -6.62 -3.61
CA VAL A 584 -10.88 -7.71 -4.22
C VAL A 584 -10.16 -8.53 -3.16
N LYS A 585 -10.08 -9.83 -3.40
CA LYS A 585 -9.25 -10.78 -2.66
C LYS A 585 -7.83 -10.71 -3.22
N VAL A 586 -6.86 -10.54 -2.33
CA VAL A 586 -5.44 -10.40 -2.63
C VAL A 586 -4.69 -11.53 -1.93
N ASP A 587 -3.93 -12.29 -2.70
CA ASP A 587 -2.94 -13.25 -2.21
C ASP A 587 -1.53 -12.66 -2.40
N PHE A 588 -0.51 -13.28 -1.82
CA PHE A 588 0.87 -12.78 -1.82
C PHE A 588 1.81 -13.88 -2.29
N LEU A 589 2.63 -13.62 -3.31
CA LEU A 589 3.56 -14.61 -3.87
C LEU A 589 4.64 -14.93 -2.83
N GLU A 590 4.86 -16.23 -2.55
CA GLU A 590 5.70 -16.72 -1.43
C GLU A 590 5.37 -16.11 -0.06
N GLY A 591 4.16 -15.55 0.10
CA GLY A 591 3.75 -14.80 1.28
C GLY A 591 4.39 -13.41 1.40
N ASP A 592 5.13 -12.92 0.40
CA ASP A 592 5.81 -11.61 0.44
C ASP A 592 4.80 -10.44 0.37
N PRO A 593 4.72 -9.56 1.40
CA PRO A 593 3.88 -8.36 1.38
C PRO A 593 4.13 -7.43 0.18
N ASP A 594 5.33 -7.44 -0.41
CA ASP A 594 5.72 -6.61 -1.56
C ASP A 594 5.24 -7.19 -2.90
N GLN A 595 4.82 -8.47 -2.93
CA GLN A 595 4.35 -9.18 -4.13
C GLN A 595 2.86 -9.60 -4.08
N PRO A 596 1.92 -8.66 -3.93
CA PRO A 596 0.49 -8.96 -3.99
C PRO A 596 0.02 -9.37 -5.41
N ILE A 597 -0.97 -10.25 -5.46
CA ILE A 597 -1.70 -10.66 -6.66
C ILE A 597 -3.19 -10.76 -6.35
N ILE A 598 -4.05 -10.16 -7.18
CA ILE A 598 -5.49 -10.22 -7.00
C ILE A 598 -6.00 -11.57 -7.53
N THR A 599 -6.69 -12.34 -6.71
CA THR A 599 -7.21 -13.68 -7.09
C THR A 599 -8.72 -13.73 -7.27
N GLY A 600 -9.44 -12.64 -6.99
CA GLY A 600 -10.86 -12.50 -7.33
C GLY A 600 -11.47 -11.20 -6.82
N ALA A 601 -12.71 -10.92 -7.23
CA ALA A 601 -13.55 -9.87 -6.64
C ALA A 601 -14.61 -10.50 -5.72
N ILE A 602 -15.00 -9.80 -4.67
CA ILE A 602 -15.99 -10.26 -3.70
C ILE A 602 -17.12 -9.25 -3.51
N HIS A 603 -18.31 -9.77 -3.21
CA HIS A 603 -19.49 -8.96 -2.89
C HIS A 603 -19.51 -8.58 -1.42
N ASN A 604 -20.00 -7.37 -1.12
CA ASN A 604 -20.11 -6.85 0.24
C ASN A 604 -21.45 -6.11 0.45
N GLY A 605 -21.62 -5.46 1.60
CA GLY A 605 -22.87 -4.77 1.97
C GLY A 605 -23.28 -3.62 1.04
N VAL A 606 -22.31 -3.02 0.34
CA VAL A 606 -22.49 -1.94 -0.65
C VAL A 606 -22.56 -2.55 -2.05
N ASN A 607 -21.52 -3.29 -2.44
CA ASN A 607 -21.36 -3.97 -3.72
C ASN A 607 -22.09 -5.33 -3.70
N LYS A 608 -23.42 -5.27 -3.67
CA LYS A 608 -24.30 -6.45 -3.56
C LYS A 608 -24.24 -7.35 -4.80
N VAL A 609 -24.69 -8.60 -4.61
CA VAL A 609 -24.94 -9.58 -5.67
C VAL A 609 -25.95 -9.06 -6.71
N PRO A 610 -25.90 -9.51 -7.99
CA PRO A 610 -26.77 -8.98 -9.05
C PRO A 610 -28.28 -9.22 -8.90
N TYR A 611 -28.68 -10.16 -8.03
CA TYR A 611 -30.08 -10.51 -7.73
C TYR A 611 -30.24 -10.77 -6.24
N ASP A 612 -31.42 -10.46 -5.68
CA ASP A 612 -31.68 -10.65 -4.25
C ASP A 612 -31.52 -12.12 -3.83
N LEU A 613 -30.63 -12.34 -2.85
CA LEU A 613 -30.44 -13.61 -2.17
C LEU A 613 -31.02 -13.54 -0.75
N PRO A 614 -31.58 -14.64 -0.22
CA PRO A 614 -31.57 -16.01 -0.75
C PRO A 614 -32.70 -16.32 -1.75
N ALA A 615 -33.54 -15.36 -2.12
CA ALA A 615 -34.74 -15.57 -2.95
C ALA A 615 -34.43 -16.21 -4.30
N ASN A 616 -33.33 -15.80 -4.95
CA ASN A 616 -32.94 -16.25 -6.29
C ASN A 616 -31.74 -17.22 -6.28
N LYS A 617 -31.61 -18.06 -5.24
CA LYS A 617 -30.46 -18.96 -5.01
C LYS A 617 -30.19 -20.05 -6.07
N THR A 618 -31.10 -20.24 -7.02
CA THR A 618 -31.01 -21.19 -8.15
C THR A 618 -30.50 -20.54 -9.44
N ARG A 619 -30.04 -19.29 -9.39
CA ARG A 619 -29.53 -18.56 -10.55
C ARG A 619 -28.01 -18.53 -10.61
N SER A 620 -27.46 -18.94 -11.75
CA SER A 620 -26.08 -18.70 -12.15
C SER A 620 -26.05 -17.53 -13.14
N VAL A 621 -25.23 -16.50 -12.90
CA VAL A 621 -25.33 -15.21 -13.60
C VAL A 621 -23.96 -14.64 -13.94
N PHE A 622 -23.80 -14.22 -15.20
CA PHE A 622 -22.74 -13.31 -15.64
C PHE A 622 -23.40 -12.01 -16.13
N LYS A 623 -23.38 -10.96 -15.29
CA LYS A 623 -23.99 -9.66 -15.57
C LYS A 623 -22.94 -8.56 -15.58
N THR A 624 -22.97 -7.74 -16.61
CA THR A 624 -22.09 -6.59 -16.81
C THR A 624 -22.87 -5.29 -16.64
N SER A 625 -22.17 -4.18 -16.36
CA SER A 625 -22.75 -2.82 -16.41
C SER A 625 -22.07 -2.04 -17.55
N SER A 626 -22.81 -1.16 -18.23
CA SER A 626 -22.20 -0.19 -19.15
C SER A 626 -21.15 0.68 -18.44
N SER A 627 -20.23 1.27 -19.19
CA SER A 627 -19.21 2.19 -18.65
C SER A 627 -18.81 3.22 -19.72
N LYS A 628 -18.57 4.49 -19.39
CA LYS A 628 -18.78 5.13 -18.08
C LYS A 628 -20.24 5.58 -17.88
N GLY A 629 -20.67 5.77 -16.63
CA GLY A 629 -22.01 6.25 -16.27
C GLY A 629 -23.10 5.18 -16.42
N GLY A 630 -22.81 3.95 -16.04
CA GLY A 630 -23.60 2.76 -16.43
C GLY A 630 -25.08 2.75 -16.01
N VAL A 631 -25.99 2.98 -16.97
CA VAL A 631 -27.45 2.78 -16.81
C VAL A 631 -27.92 1.43 -17.39
N GLY A 632 -27.10 0.78 -18.23
CA GLY A 632 -27.43 -0.45 -18.95
C GLY A 632 -26.62 -1.69 -18.53
N SER A 633 -27.04 -2.86 -19.01
CA SER A 633 -26.39 -4.15 -18.70
C SER A 633 -26.49 -5.17 -19.84
N ASN A 634 -25.40 -5.89 -20.11
CA ASN A 634 -25.45 -7.17 -20.84
C ASN A 634 -25.43 -8.33 -19.82
N GLU A 635 -26.20 -9.38 -20.07
CA GLU A 635 -26.38 -10.48 -19.12
C GLU A 635 -26.50 -11.85 -19.81
N LEU A 636 -25.82 -12.84 -19.25
CA LEU A 636 -26.10 -14.26 -19.44
C LEU A 636 -26.55 -14.83 -18.09
N ARG A 637 -27.75 -15.39 -18.03
CA ARG A 637 -28.35 -15.98 -16.83
C ARG A 637 -28.86 -17.38 -17.11
N ILE A 638 -28.59 -18.29 -16.18
CA ILE A 638 -29.14 -19.65 -16.15
C ILE A 638 -29.93 -19.77 -14.84
N GLU A 639 -31.19 -20.14 -14.93
CA GLU A 639 -32.09 -20.45 -13.82
C GLU A 639 -32.31 -21.96 -13.79
N ASP A 640 -31.89 -22.62 -12.71
CA ASP A 640 -31.97 -24.08 -12.52
C ASP A 640 -33.14 -24.49 -11.60
N LYS A 641 -34.13 -23.61 -11.44
CA LYS A 641 -35.33 -23.89 -10.66
C LYS A 641 -36.23 -24.89 -11.39
N ALA A 642 -36.36 -26.09 -10.82
CA ALA A 642 -37.12 -27.21 -11.39
C ALA A 642 -38.53 -26.81 -11.91
N GLY A 643 -38.81 -27.12 -13.17
CA GLY A 643 -40.05 -26.78 -13.88
C GLY A 643 -40.22 -25.31 -14.25
N GLN A 644 -39.18 -24.48 -14.05
CA GLN A 644 -39.10 -23.05 -14.38
C GLN A 644 -37.71 -22.70 -14.94
N GLU A 645 -37.02 -23.69 -15.52
CA GLU A 645 -35.66 -23.57 -16.02
C GLU A 645 -35.59 -22.58 -17.19
N GLN A 646 -34.55 -21.74 -17.21
CA GLN A 646 -34.40 -20.71 -18.25
C GLN A 646 -32.94 -20.34 -18.48
N ILE A 647 -32.54 -20.31 -19.75
CA ILE A 647 -31.37 -19.55 -20.21
C ILE A 647 -31.88 -18.21 -20.74
N PHE A 648 -31.34 -17.11 -20.21
CA PHE A 648 -31.67 -15.74 -20.60
C PHE A 648 -30.40 -15.04 -21.07
N VAL A 649 -30.47 -14.44 -22.26
CA VAL A 649 -29.38 -13.68 -22.89
C VAL A 649 -29.89 -12.28 -23.21
N GLN A 650 -29.21 -11.26 -22.71
CA GLN A 650 -29.52 -9.85 -22.95
C GLN A 650 -28.28 -9.13 -23.47
N SER A 651 -28.39 -8.51 -24.64
CA SER A 651 -27.53 -7.39 -25.02
C SER A 651 -28.21 -6.07 -24.66
N GLN A 652 -27.42 -5.09 -24.21
CA GLN A 652 -27.88 -3.72 -23.97
C GLN A 652 -28.09 -2.94 -25.28
N LYS A 653 -27.47 -3.39 -26.39
CA LYS A 653 -27.52 -2.69 -27.67
C LYS A 653 -27.48 -3.68 -28.84
N ASP A 654 -26.29 -3.97 -29.37
CA ASP A 654 -26.10 -4.79 -30.56
C ASP A 654 -25.84 -6.26 -30.15
N PHE A 655 -26.33 -7.24 -30.91
CA PHE A 655 -26.09 -8.67 -30.67
C PHE A 655 -25.66 -9.36 -31.97
N ASP A 656 -24.36 -9.59 -32.10
CA ASP A 656 -23.75 -10.23 -33.26
C ASP A 656 -23.42 -11.70 -32.96
N GLN A 657 -23.95 -12.61 -33.79
CA GLN A 657 -23.65 -14.05 -33.70
C GLN A 657 -23.02 -14.54 -35.01
N LEU A 658 -21.72 -14.87 -34.98
CA LEU A 658 -21.00 -15.41 -36.13
C LEU A 658 -20.73 -16.91 -35.98
N THR A 659 -21.46 -17.75 -36.72
CA THR A 659 -21.16 -19.18 -36.84
C THR A 659 -20.34 -19.45 -38.10
N LYS A 660 -19.09 -19.92 -37.94
CA LYS A 660 -18.16 -20.13 -39.08
C LYS A 660 -18.42 -21.40 -39.91
N ASN A 661 -19.29 -22.30 -39.46
CA ASN A 661 -19.62 -23.54 -40.15
C ASN A 661 -21.14 -23.81 -40.08
N ASN A 662 -21.57 -24.75 -39.23
CA ASN A 662 -22.99 -25.12 -39.11
C ASN A 662 -23.63 -24.49 -37.88
N HIS A 663 -24.80 -23.86 -38.06
CA HIS A 663 -25.68 -23.42 -36.97
C HIS A 663 -26.94 -24.30 -36.96
N THR A 664 -27.23 -24.90 -35.80
CA THR A 664 -28.39 -25.80 -35.62
C THR A 664 -29.20 -25.32 -34.42
N VAL A 665 -30.51 -25.18 -34.59
CA VAL A 665 -31.45 -24.83 -33.53
C VAL A 665 -32.56 -25.87 -33.52
N GLN A 666 -32.79 -26.50 -32.36
CA GLN A 666 -33.92 -27.40 -32.13
C GLN A 666 -34.77 -26.85 -31.00
N VAL A 667 -36.07 -26.69 -31.24
CA VAL A 667 -37.04 -26.23 -30.26
C VAL A 667 -38.16 -27.26 -30.17
N ASN A 668 -38.32 -27.90 -29.01
CA ASN A 668 -39.25 -29.03 -28.82
C ASN A 668 -40.72 -28.60 -28.59
N ASN A 669 -40.97 -27.30 -28.43
CA ASN A 669 -42.30 -26.73 -28.23
C ASN A 669 -42.49 -25.51 -29.14
N ASN A 670 -42.43 -24.28 -28.61
CA ASN A 670 -42.67 -23.06 -29.36
C ASN A 670 -41.41 -22.21 -29.49
N SER A 671 -41.17 -21.68 -30.70
CA SER A 671 -40.20 -20.60 -30.96
C SER A 671 -40.95 -19.32 -31.32
N HIS A 672 -40.51 -18.18 -30.81
CA HIS A 672 -41.11 -16.88 -31.10
C HIS A 672 -40.03 -15.85 -31.38
N LEU A 673 -40.17 -15.14 -32.50
CA LEU A 673 -39.29 -14.06 -32.94
C LEU A 673 -40.13 -12.80 -33.13
N GLN A 674 -39.79 -11.73 -32.41
CA GLN A 674 -40.37 -10.41 -32.59
C GLN A 674 -39.26 -9.45 -33.04
N VAL A 675 -39.48 -8.76 -34.16
CA VAL A 675 -38.57 -7.73 -34.68
C VAL A 675 -39.39 -6.46 -34.91
N ASN A 676 -39.01 -5.37 -34.23
CA ASN A 676 -39.82 -4.14 -34.18
C ASN A 676 -39.57 -3.17 -35.35
N ASN A 677 -38.50 -3.37 -36.12
CA ASN A 677 -38.15 -2.50 -37.26
C ASN A 677 -38.01 -3.31 -38.56
N GLU A 678 -36.84 -3.93 -38.79
CA GLU A 678 -36.54 -4.65 -40.02
C GLU A 678 -35.90 -6.00 -39.70
N HIS A 679 -36.37 -7.05 -40.37
CA HIS A 679 -35.70 -8.35 -40.43
C HIS A 679 -35.30 -8.61 -41.88
N SER A 680 -34.00 -8.81 -42.11
CA SER A 680 -33.44 -9.12 -43.41
C SER A 680 -32.63 -10.41 -43.33
N GLU A 681 -32.88 -11.33 -44.25
CA GLU A 681 -32.22 -12.63 -44.33
C GLU A 681 -31.68 -12.83 -45.74
N THR A 682 -30.39 -13.18 -45.87
CA THR A 682 -29.75 -13.44 -47.16
C THR A 682 -29.17 -14.85 -47.19
N ILE A 683 -29.80 -15.74 -47.96
CA ILE A 683 -29.36 -17.12 -48.15
C ILE A 683 -28.70 -17.20 -49.53
N LYS A 684 -27.38 -17.48 -49.57
CA LYS A 684 -26.61 -17.61 -50.83
C LYS A 684 -26.79 -18.94 -51.54
N GLY A 685 -27.17 -19.98 -50.79
CA GLY A 685 -27.48 -21.32 -51.31
C GLY A 685 -28.99 -21.55 -51.35
N ASN A 686 -29.41 -22.77 -51.06
CA ASN A 686 -30.82 -23.15 -51.06
C ASN A 686 -31.45 -22.92 -49.68
N ARG A 687 -32.67 -22.35 -49.66
CA ARG A 687 -33.57 -22.41 -48.50
C ARG A 687 -34.48 -23.62 -48.65
N TYR A 688 -34.48 -24.53 -47.68
CA TYR A 688 -35.47 -25.61 -47.58
C TYR A 688 -36.37 -25.35 -46.39
N GLN A 689 -37.69 -25.37 -46.61
CA GLN A 689 -38.69 -25.18 -45.58
C GLN A 689 -39.75 -26.28 -45.74
N HIS A 690 -39.91 -27.11 -44.72
CA HIS A 690 -40.84 -28.24 -44.73
C HIS A 690 -41.77 -28.10 -43.52
N GLN A 691 -43.03 -27.77 -43.78
CA GLN A 691 -44.08 -27.75 -42.77
C GLN A 691 -44.87 -29.05 -42.84
N LEU A 692 -45.00 -29.74 -41.71
CA LEU A 692 -45.75 -30.99 -41.59
C LEU A 692 -47.26 -30.76 -41.33
N ALA A 693 -47.67 -29.51 -41.19
CA ALA A 693 -49.03 -29.08 -40.89
C ALA A 693 -49.31 -27.76 -41.63
N GLU A 694 -50.05 -26.82 -41.03
CA GLU A 694 -50.46 -25.57 -41.65
C GLU A 694 -49.41 -24.45 -41.51
N GLU A 695 -49.22 -23.64 -42.56
CA GLU A 695 -48.62 -22.30 -42.46
C GLU A 695 -49.71 -21.23 -42.56
N HIS A 696 -49.74 -20.32 -41.59
CA HIS A 696 -50.57 -19.12 -41.62
C HIS A 696 -49.68 -17.89 -41.84
N HIS A 697 -49.70 -17.34 -43.06
CA HIS A 697 -48.91 -16.16 -43.43
C HIS A 697 -49.83 -14.97 -43.73
N LEU A 698 -49.77 -13.93 -42.90
CA LEU A 698 -50.54 -12.69 -43.06
C LEU A 698 -49.61 -11.51 -43.37
N THR A 699 -49.79 -10.87 -44.53
CA THR A 699 -49.17 -9.58 -44.85
C THR A 699 -50.24 -8.49 -44.80
N THR A 700 -50.09 -7.50 -43.91
CA THR A 700 -51.09 -6.42 -43.73
C THR A 700 -51.00 -5.31 -44.79
N LEU A 701 -49.83 -5.17 -45.43
CA LEU A 701 -49.53 -4.21 -46.50
C LEU A 701 -48.99 -4.98 -47.73
N ASP A 702 -48.23 -4.31 -48.60
CA ASP A 702 -47.66 -4.90 -49.81
C ASP A 702 -46.79 -6.14 -49.53
N ARG A 703 -47.13 -7.29 -50.12
CA ARG A 703 -46.19 -8.41 -50.32
C ARG A 703 -45.56 -8.30 -51.70
N LYS A 704 -44.31 -7.82 -51.78
CA LYS A 704 -43.55 -7.69 -53.03
C LYS A 704 -42.63 -8.91 -53.19
N THR A 705 -42.82 -9.66 -54.27
CA THR A 705 -42.01 -10.84 -54.62
C THR A 705 -41.48 -10.67 -56.03
N GLN A 706 -40.16 -10.77 -56.21
CA GLN A 706 -39.51 -10.71 -57.52
C GLN A 706 -38.76 -12.02 -57.77
N VAL A 707 -39.27 -12.83 -58.70
CA VAL A 707 -38.60 -14.06 -59.15
C VAL A 707 -37.87 -13.75 -60.46
N MET A 708 -36.54 -13.91 -60.46
CA MET A 708 -35.67 -13.48 -61.57
C MET A 708 -35.57 -14.52 -62.71
N MET A 709 -36.02 -15.75 -62.46
CA MET A 709 -36.05 -16.85 -63.44
C MET A 709 -37.43 -17.54 -63.35
N ASN A 710 -37.49 -18.85 -63.18
CA ASN A 710 -38.76 -19.58 -63.14
C ASN A 710 -39.31 -19.70 -61.72
N ASP A 711 -40.55 -19.25 -61.51
CA ASP A 711 -41.39 -19.68 -60.40
C ASP A 711 -42.13 -20.96 -60.82
N ASN A 712 -41.94 -22.06 -60.10
CA ASN A 712 -42.66 -23.32 -60.35
C ASN A 712 -43.51 -23.69 -59.14
N THR A 713 -44.73 -23.17 -59.13
CA THR A 713 -45.74 -23.50 -58.12
C THR A 713 -46.60 -24.68 -58.60
N THR A 714 -46.41 -25.87 -58.01
CA THR A 714 -47.28 -27.04 -58.25
C THR A 714 -48.33 -27.14 -57.16
N VAL A 715 -49.59 -26.82 -57.48
CA VAL A 715 -50.71 -26.90 -56.52
C VAL A 715 -51.50 -28.19 -56.73
N GLY A 716 -51.50 -29.09 -55.74
CA GLY A 716 -52.09 -30.42 -55.86
C GLY A 716 -53.62 -30.51 -55.90
N MET A 717 -54.34 -29.42 -55.56
CA MET A 717 -55.82 -29.40 -55.62
C MET A 717 -56.39 -28.10 -56.20
N THR A 718 -56.27 -26.96 -55.50
CA THR A 718 -56.89 -25.69 -55.93
C THR A 718 -55.99 -24.49 -55.69
N GLN A 719 -55.72 -23.73 -56.74
CA GLN A 719 -55.08 -22.41 -56.69
C GLN A 719 -56.15 -21.33 -56.90
N HIS A 720 -56.22 -20.33 -56.02
CA HIS A 720 -57.14 -19.20 -56.13
C HIS A 720 -56.35 -17.89 -56.30
N THR A 721 -56.49 -17.24 -57.46
CA THR A 721 -55.76 -16.03 -57.82
C THR A 721 -56.74 -14.94 -58.25
N THR A 722 -56.59 -13.74 -57.71
CA THR A 722 -57.43 -12.57 -58.05
C THR A 722 -56.52 -11.45 -58.55
N VAL A 723 -56.74 -10.97 -59.77
CA VAL A 723 -55.83 -10.02 -60.46
C VAL A 723 -56.60 -8.77 -60.88
N GLY A 724 -56.04 -7.59 -60.60
CA GLY A 724 -56.75 -6.30 -60.72
C GLY A 724 -56.70 -5.60 -62.08
N THR A 725 -55.86 -6.05 -63.04
CA THR A 725 -55.70 -5.36 -64.33
C THR A 725 -55.53 -6.29 -65.53
N VAL A 726 -54.47 -7.11 -65.59
CA VAL A 726 -54.27 -8.08 -66.70
C VAL A 726 -53.74 -9.40 -66.16
N GLN A 727 -54.36 -10.50 -66.55
CA GLN A 727 -53.89 -11.87 -66.30
C GLN A 727 -53.82 -12.62 -67.63
N THR A 728 -52.64 -13.08 -68.01
CA THR A 728 -52.40 -13.95 -69.17
C THR A 728 -52.35 -15.41 -68.73
N ILE A 729 -53.02 -16.29 -69.47
CA ILE A 729 -53.10 -17.73 -69.19
C ILE A 729 -52.75 -18.49 -70.46
N GLN A 730 -51.76 -19.38 -70.38
CA GLN A 730 -51.35 -20.26 -71.48
C GLN A 730 -51.32 -21.69 -70.95
N ALA A 731 -52.15 -22.58 -71.53
CA ALA A 731 -52.20 -24.00 -71.19
C ALA A 731 -51.96 -24.86 -72.44
N GLY A 732 -51.27 -25.99 -72.27
CA GLY A 732 -50.91 -26.89 -73.36
C GLY A 732 -52.02 -27.84 -73.83
N GLN A 733 -53.15 -27.93 -73.11
CA GLN A 733 -54.24 -28.86 -73.44
C GLN A 733 -55.64 -28.22 -73.35
N GLU A 734 -56.01 -27.57 -72.23
CA GLU A 734 -57.32 -26.92 -72.09
C GLU A 734 -57.28 -25.69 -71.16
N VAL A 735 -58.13 -24.68 -71.45
CA VAL A 735 -58.50 -23.61 -70.51
C VAL A 735 -60.03 -23.56 -70.43
N HIS A 736 -60.60 -23.95 -69.30
CA HIS A 736 -62.05 -24.05 -69.10
C HIS A 736 -62.59 -22.81 -68.36
N LEU A 737 -63.48 -22.06 -69.01
CA LEU A 737 -64.12 -20.85 -68.47
C LEU A 737 -65.64 -21.03 -68.39
N LYS A 738 -66.22 -20.91 -67.19
CA LYS A 738 -67.66 -21.10 -66.93
C LYS A 738 -68.20 -19.98 -66.04
N ALA A 739 -69.30 -19.36 -66.44
CA ALA A 739 -70.06 -18.41 -65.62
C ALA A 739 -71.54 -18.83 -65.51
N GLY A 740 -72.18 -18.50 -64.40
CA GLY A 740 -73.57 -18.90 -64.12
C GLY A 740 -74.66 -18.08 -64.81
N MET A 741 -74.30 -16.95 -65.45
CA MET A 741 -75.23 -16.09 -66.20
C MET A 741 -74.67 -15.72 -67.58
N ASN A 742 -73.62 -14.88 -67.63
CA ASN A 742 -72.96 -14.47 -68.86
C ASN A 742 -71.43 -14.58 -68.73
N ILE A 743 -70.75 -14.92 -69.83
CA ILE A 743 -69.33 -14.64 -70.02
C ILE A 743 -69.27 -13.49 -71.03
N VAL A 744 -68.66 -12.37 -70.65
CA VAL A 744 -68.44 -11.23 -71.55
C VAL A 744 -66.96 -11.17 -71.90
N ILE A 745 -66.65 -11.25 -73.19
CA ILE A 745 -65.28 -11.11 -73.73
C ILE A 745 -65.30 -9.91 -74.66
N ASP A 746 -64.73 -8.79 -74.21
CA ASP A 746 -64.62 -7.57 -75.01
C ASP A 746 -63.27 -7.55 -75.74
N GLY A 747 -63.33 -7.48 -77.07
CA GLY A 747 -62.17 -7.47 -77.96
C GLY A 747 -62.12 -6.17 -78.76
N GLY A 748 -61.47 -5.14 -78.23
CA GLY A 748 -61.62 -3.76 -78.70
C GLY A 748 -61.28 -3.45 -80.18
N LEU A 749 -60.53 -4.31 -80.86
CA LEU A 749 -60.30 -4.21 -82.32
C LEU A 749 -60.60 -5.50 -83.09
N SER A 750 -60.34 -6.67 -82.51
CA SER A 750 -60.91 -7.93 -83.00
C SER A 750 -60.88 -9.01 -81.92
N LEU A 751 -61.85 -9.92 -81.97
CA LEU A 751 -61.87 -11.16 -81.19
C LEU A 751 -61.75 -12.33 -82.17
N THR A 752 -60.72 -13.16 -82.02
CA THR A 752 -60.45 -14.31 -82.91
C THR A 752 -60.43 -15.61 -82.10
N LEU A 753 -61.40 -16.49 -82.37
CA LEU A 753 -61.43 -17.85 -81.84
C LEU A 753 -60.94 -18.81 -82.94
N LYS A 754 -59.94 -19.64 -82.65
CA LYS A 754 -59.34 -20.60 -83.59
C LYS A 754 -59.29 -22.00 -82.98
N ALA A 755 -59.77 -22.99 -83.71
CA ALA A 755 -59.67 -24.41 -83.35
C ALA A 755 -59.63 -25.27 -84.62
N GLY A 756 -58.73 -26.26 -84.69
CA GLY A 756 -58.66 -27.21 -85.81
C GLY A 756 -58.51 -26.57 -87.21
N GLY A 757 -57.89 -25.39 -87.32
CA GLY A 757 -57.77 -24.61 -88.55
C GLY A 757 -59.00 -23.77 -88.93
N GLN A 758 -60.14 -24.00 -88.29
CA GLN A 758 -61.35 -23.18 -88.42
C GLN A 758 -61.26 -21.94 -87.52
N HIS A 759 -61.95 -20.86 -87.90
CA HIS A 759 -61.96 -19.62 -87.13
C HIS A 759 -63.31 -18.89 -87.13
N ILE A 760 -63.53 -18.16 -86.03
CA ILE A 760 -64.54 -17.11 -85.90
C ILE A 760 -63.77 -15.82 -85.58
N VAL A 761 -63.91 -14.80 -86.43
CA VAL A 761 -63.32 -13.47 -86.23
C VAL A 761 -64.45 -12.47 -86.13
N LEU A 762 -64.50 -11.71 -85.04
CA LEU A 762 -65.35 -10.53 -84.89
C LEU A 762 -64.44 -9.30 -84.96
N ASN A 763 -64.78 -8.31 -85.79
CA ASN A 763 -64.14 -6.99 -85.80
C ASN A 763 -65.19 -5.92 -86.23
N PRO A 764 -64.88 -4.61 -86.20
CA PRO A 764 -65.85 -3.55 -86.50
C PRO A 764 -66.60 -3.64 -87.84
N ALA A 765 -66.06 -4.35 -88.84
CA ALA A 765 -66.71 -4.54 -90.14
C ALA A 765 -67.58 -5.82 -90.25
N GLY A 766 -67.69 -6.65 -89.20
CA GLY A 766 -68.58 -7.82 -89.19
C GLY A 766 -68.11 -9.03 -88.38
N ILE A 767 -68.78 -10.16 -88.63
CA ILE A 767 -68.43 -11.49 -88.12
C ILE A 767 -68.07 -12.36 -89.32
N TRP A 768 -66.84 -12.86 -89.38
CA TRP A 768 -66.39 -13.82 -90.39
C TRP A 768 -66.22 -15.19 -89.74
N MET A 769 -66.82 -16.19 -90.39
CA MET A 769 -66.72 -17.59 -90.00
C MET A 769 -66.29 -18.40 -91.22
N THR A 770 -65.39 -19.37 -91.02
CA THR A 770 -64.94 -20.23 -92.12
C THR A 770 -65.93 -21.35 -92.48
N MET A 771 -66.95 -21.58 -91.65
CA MET A 771 -68.05 -22.53 -91.84
C MET A 771 -69.38 -21.94 -91.30
N PRO A 772 -70.56 -22.36 -91.82
CA PRO A 772 -71.86 -21.93 -91.30
C PRO A 772 -72.13 -22.46 -89.88
N VAL A 773 -73.01 -21.75 -89.14
CA VAL A 773 -73.43 -22.13 -87.78
C VAL A 773 -74.35 -23.36 -87.82
N TRP A 774 -73.97 -24.42 -87.11
CA TRP A 774 -74.80 -25.63 -86.95
C TRP A 774 -75.47 -25.63 -85.57
N THR A 775 -76.80 -25.79 -85.54
CA THR A 775 -77.57 -25.92 -84.30
C THR A 775 -77.60 -27.37 -83.82
N GLY A 776 -76.51 -27.83 -83.21
CA GLY A 776 -76.43 -29.16 -82.58
C GLY A 776 -75.02 -29.55 -82.14
N GLY A 777 -74.89 -30.07 -80.92
CA GLY A 777 -73.63 -30.55 -80.34
C GLY A 777 -73.78 -30.87 -78.86
N ILE A 778 -73.03 -31.83 -78.35
CA ILE A 778 -73.04 -32.21 -76.92
C ILE A 778 -71.95 -31.42 -76.20
N PRO A 779 -72.25 -30.63 -75.15
CA PRO A 779 -71.23 -29.90 -74.41
C PRO A 779 -70.35 -30.85 -73.59
N MET A 780 -69.03 -30.62 -73.60
CA MET A 780 -68.10 -31.34 -72.72
C MET A 780 -68.28 -30.85 -71.28
N MET A 781 -68.37 -31.76 -70.31
CA MET A 781 -68.49 -31.40 -68.89
C MET A 781 -67.12 -31.18 -68.26
N GLY A 782 -66.81 -29.93 -67.89
CA GLY A 782 -65.66 -29.62 -67.04
C GLY A 782 -65.91 -29.86 -65.54
N THR A 783 -64.87 -30.30 -64.84
CA THR A 783 -64.91 -30.73 -63.43
C THR A 783 -65.13 -29.55 -62.45
N PRO A 784 -66.03 -29.65 -61.46
CA PRO A 784 -66.24 -28.60 -60.44
C PRO A 784 -65.29 -28.72 -59.24
N ALA A 785 -64.99 -27.59 -58.59
CA ALA A 785 -64.20 -27.53 -57.35
C ALA A 785 -65.02 -26.97 -56.17
N MET A 786 -64.74 -27.43 -54.95
CA MET A 786 -65.34 -26.93 -53.70
C MET A 786 -64.26 -26.63 -52.65
N PRO A 787 -64.08 -25.36 -52.23
CA PRO A 787 -63.19 -25.00 -51.13
C PRO A 787 -63.91 -25.00 -49.76
N LEU A 788 -63.21 -25.43 -48.71
CA LEU A 788 -63.62 -25.34 -47.30
C LEU A 788 -63.19 -23.99 -46.69
N PRO A 789 -63.93 -23.44 -45.70
CA PRO A 789 -63.58 -22.18 -45.04
C PRO A 789 -62.44 -22.35 -44.00
N PRO A 790 -61.61 -21.32 -43.77
CA PRO A 790 -60.52 -21.36 -42.79
C PRO A 790 -61.02 -21.29 -41.33
N LEU A 791 -60.24 -21.88 -40.42
CA LEU A 791 -60.51 -21.87 -38.97
C LEU A 791 -60.06 -20.57 -38.29
N ASN A 792 -60.76 -20.19 -37.21
CA ASN A 792 -60.52 -18.94 -36.48
C ASN A 792 -59.21 -18.96 -35.67
N MET A 793 -58.46 -17.85 -35.71
CA MET A 793 -57.25 -17.64 -34.91
C MET A 793 -57.57 -17.55 -33.40
N THR A 794 -56.77 -18.24 -32.57
CA THR A 794 -56.70 -18.04 -31.12
C THR A 794 -55.58 -17.05 -30.73
N LYS A 795 -55.70 -16.48 -29.53
CA LYS A 795 -55.00 -15.24 -29.12
C LYS A 795 -53.49 -15.38 -28.97
N SER A 796 -52.77 -14.29 -29.25
CA SER A 796 -51.36 -14.11 -28.95
C SER A 796 -51.05 -14.03 -27.44
N VAL A 797 -49.84 -14.44 -27.07
CA VAL A 797 -49.29 -14.33 -25.71
C VAL A 797 -48.53 -13.00 -25.58
N ALA A 798 -48.60 -12.37 -24.40
CA ALA A 798 -47.99 -11.07 -24.14
C ALA A 798 -46.45 -11.14 -24.01
N ALA A 799 -45.77 -10.06 -24.42
CA ALA A 799 -44.32 -9.94 -24.32
C ALA A 799 -43.84 -9.85 -22.86
N THR A 800 -42.79 -10.62 -22.53
CA THR A 800 -42.16 -10.61 -21.20
C THR A 800 -41.27 -9.36 -21.05
N THR A 801 -41.71 -8.39 -20.25
CA THR A 801 -40.89 -7.23 -19.88
C THR A 801 -39.92 -7.54 -18.75
N ALA A 802 -38.71 -7.00 -18.84
CA ALA A 802 -37.74 -7.05 -17.74
C ALA A 802 -38.18 -6.14 -16.57
N PRO A 803 -37.89 -6.51 -15.31
CA PRO A 803 -38.22 -5.67 -14.17
C PRO A 803 -37.41 -4.36 -14.18
N PRO A 804 -38.02 -3.21 -13.84
CA PRO A 804 -37.33 -1.93 -13.82
C PRO A 804 -36.36 -1.82 -12.64
N VAL A 805 -35.28 -1.04 -12.82
CA VAL A 805 -34.42 -0.60 -11.72
C VAL A 805 -35.24 0.27 -10.76
N VAL A 806 -35.22 -0.05 -9.47
CA VAL A 806 -36.12 0.56 -8.47
C VAL A 806 -35.69 2.00 -8.14
N LEU A 807 -36.46 2.97 -8.64
CA LEU A 807 -36.42 4.38 -8.22
C LEU A 807 -37.69 4.71 -7.42
N HIS A 808 -37.58 4.67 -6.09
CA HIS A 808 -38.72 4.65 -5.17
C HIS A 808 -39.65 5.89 -5.20
N GLN A 809 -39.26 6.99 -5.84
CA GLN A 809 -40.03 8.25 -5.81
C GLN A 809 -41.07 8.39 -6.93
N MET A 810 -40.90 7.72 -8.08
CA MET A 810 -41.84 7.88 -9.21
C MET A 810 -43.10 7.00 -9.09
N ALA A 811 -42.95 5.79 -8.54
CA ALA A 811 -44.03 4.79 -8.45
C ALA A 811 -45.20 5.17 -7.51
N LYS A 812 -45.06 6.21 -6.69
CA LYS A 812 -46.13 6.65 -5.77
C LYS A 812 -47.13 7.60 -6.44
N ALA A 813 -46.66 8.51 -7.29
CA ALA A 813 -47.53 9.48 -7.97
C ALA A 813 -48.48 8.82 -9.00
N GLU A 814 -48.01 7.77 -9.68
CA GLU A 814 -48.78 7.06 -10.70
C GLU A 814 -49.95 6.24 -10.10
N LYS A 815 -49.78 5.72 -8.88
CA LYS A 815 -50.77 4.88 -8.18
C LYS A 815 -51.92 5.64 -7.52
N GLU A 816 -51.71 6.92 -7.20
CA GLU A 816 -52.69 7.74 -6.46
C GLU A 816 -53.46 8.72 -7.38
N HIS A 817 -53.15 8.77 -8.69
CA HIS A 817 -53.68 9.74 -9.66
C HIS A 817 -53.60 11.21 -9.21
N THR A 818 -52.67 11.52 -8.29
CA THR A 818 -52.37 12.87 -7.85
C THR A 818 -51.42 13.52 -8.85
N PRO A 819 -51.81 14.64 -9.50
CA PRO A 819 -50.93 15.30 -10.45
C PRO A 819 -49.74 15.92 -9.69
N ILE A 820 -48.53 15.69 -10.20
CA ILE A 820 -47.26 16.16 -9.61
C ILE A 820 -47.18 17.70 -9.54
N VAL A 821 -48.06 18.41 -10.26
CA VAL A 821 -48.28 19.86 -10.17
C VAL A 821 -49.78 20.14 -10.16
N ALA A 822 -50.24 21.13 -9.38
CA ALA A 822 -51.66 21.47 -9.28
C ALA A 822 -52.25 21.92 -10.64
N LEU A 823 -53.30 21.21 -11.09
CA LEU A 823 -54.01 21.50 -12.35
C LEU A 823 -54.76 22.84 -12.28
N CYS A 824 -54.79 23.57 -13.40
CA CYS A 824 -55.43 24.88 -13.50
C CYS A 824 -56.97 24.78 -13.46
N PRO A 825 -57.68 25.22 -12.39
CA PRO A 825 -59.12 25.07 -12.25
C PRO A 825 -59.93 26.17 -12.97
N LYS A 826 -59.35 26.79 -14.01
CA LYS A 826 -59.95 27.90 -14.75
C LYS A 826 -61.12 27.39 -15.60
N LYS A 827 -62.35 27.82 -15.28
CA LYS A 827 -63.54 27.53 -16.10
C LYS A 827 -63.40 28.13 -17.50
N GLN A 828 -63.87 27.40 -18.53
CA GLN A 828 -63.86 27.86 -19.93
C GLN A 828 -64.54 29.23 -20.08
N GLY A 829 -64.00 30.08 -20.96
CA GLY A 829 -64.53 31.42 -21.27
C GLY A 829 -64.08 32.58 -20.37
N ARG A 830 -63.35 32.34 -19.26
CA ARG A 830 -62.86 33.40 -18.37
C ARG A 830 -61.43 33.88 -18.68
N SER A 831 -60.97 34.96 -18.06
CA SER A 831 -59.59 35.45 -18.19
C SER A 831 -58.59 34.65 -17.31
N PRO A 832 -57.28 34.60 -17.64
CA PRO A 832 -56.27 34.03 -16.73
C PRO A 832 -56.15 34.72 -15.37
N MET A 833 -56.59 35.99 -15.28
CA MET A 833 -56.62 36.75 -14.02
C MET A 833 -57.63 36.20 -13.01
N GLU A 834 -58.61 35.39 -13.41
CA GLU A 834 -59.66 34.83 -12.55
C GLU A 834 -59.35 33.41 -12.02
N CYS A 835 -58.14 32.90 -12.23
CA CYS A 835 -57.76 31.58 -11.72
C CYS A 835 -57.56 31.59 -10.18
N PRO A 836 -58.22 30.74 -9.39
CA PRO A 836 -58.04 30.72 -7.93
C PRO A 836 -56.70 30.12 -7.47
N LEU A 837 -55.87 29.57 -8.37
CA LEU A 837 -54.47 29.27 -8.04
C LEU A 837 -53.70 30.57 -7.80
N SER A 838 -52.96 30.62 -6.68
CA SER A 838 -52.10 31.76 -6.32
C SER A 838 -50.97 31.97 -7.34
N ASP A 839 -50.22 30.91 -7.66
CA ASP A 839 -49.08 30.96 -8.60
C ASP A 839 -49.44 30.36 -9.98
N CYS A 840 -50.49 30.91 -10.61
CA CYS A 840 -50.96 30.44 -11.92
C CYS A 840 -50.00 30.85 -13.06
N PRO A 841 -49.37 29.92 -13.81
CA PRO A 841 -48.41 30.27 -14.87
C PRO A 841 -49.01 31.14 -15.98
N CYS A 842 -50.28 30.91 -16.32
CA CYS A 842 -51.01 31.69 -17.31
C CYS A 842 -51.30 33.13 -16.85
N ARG A 843 -51.42 33.36 -15.53
CA ARG A 843 -51.55 34.72 -14.97
C ARG A 843 -50.20 35.44 -15.04
N LYS A 844 -49.12 34.74 -14.69
CA LYS A 844 -47.74 35.26 -14.70
C LYS A 844 -47.34 35.77 -16.08
N LYS A 845 -47.46 34.93 -17.11
CA LYS A 845 -47.21 35.32 -18.52
C LYS A 845 -48.02 36.53 -18.99
N LEU A 846 -49.29 36.63 -18.57
CA LEU A 846 -50.18 37.72 -18.99
C LEU A 846 -49.85 39.06 -18.30
N LEU A 847 -49.24 39.02 -17.11
CA LEU A 847 -48.69 40.20 -16.43
C LEU A 847 -47.29 40.59 -16.95
N GLU A 848 -46.55 39.63 -17.51
CA GLU A 848 -45.21 39.82 -18.11
C GLU A 848 -45.25 40.37 -19.56
N GLY A 849 -46.43 40.69 -20.10
CA GLY A 849 -46.59 41.58 -21.24
C GLY A 849 -46.23 41.02 -22.63
N ASN A 850 -46.01 39.71 -22.77
CA ASN A 850 -45.79 39.06 -24.06
C ASN A 850 -47.03 38.27 -24.49
N ALA A 851 -47.46 38.48 -25.73
CA ALA A 851 -48.68 37.90 -26.34
C ALA A 851 -48.62 36.37 -26.52
#